data_AF-A0A1H9UBR2-F1
#
_entry.id   AF-A0A1H9UBR2-F1
#
_cell.length_a   1.000
_cell.length_b   1.000
_cell.length_c   1.000
_cell.angle_alpha   90.00
_cell.angle_beta   90.00
_cell.angle_gamma   90.00
#
_symmetry.space_group_name_H-M   'P 1'
#
loop_
_entity.id
_entity.type
_entity.pdbx_description
1 polymer ?
#
loop_
_entity_poly.entity_id
_entity_poly.type
_entity_poly.pdbx_seq_one_letter_code
_entity_poly.pdbx_strand_id
1 'polypeptide(L)'
;MRIQAIILTVALAAATGLRAETVRIRTGDHERFTRIVVDFTDRPEWRLGRSEQGHELRVPDEGTEFDLSQAFRRIGRSRIANLRDLGAGRLGIDVACDCSLRTYELPNEHLVIDVTETPPRPDDPYEETLEPERGNVTPPDAASLPFAFKPAPPRLLPGGIGPRIAGDGPGVLVDRHIEETRERVAEGVARAAGQGLLTVRGDPLVPREPDPQPVPEAESPPQDTLPQELRDRENMRLRTSIDRDIGAAMAERPIGAPSRCLSDSAVDVGAWGPADGAGDGVSDLRADLIDEAGHADPEAYAALARRYIHLTFGAEARALLSAAPAETPSLDLLATLADVTEAQPVRSRVLRGQGACDGAVALWALLAAPAPDQVDPLSTKAVVAAFSDLPLHQRRHLGPRLGEIFLARGDRSTALAIRDAVQRGGPEDSPDQTMMQAKLDIDSGETSRVETDLAPVAEGTSSRAAEALLTLIDLRMADDETVGPDLIESAEALAFDLAGTPEAARLTAAGARALIHDGRIQDALDKIEQLGDGEALAPETLEALQTDALTALLEETDDAEFLRMSLPLLDTDLPRTARRDLARRFLSLDLPGQARRALDIGVVVPTPAERLILAEVALREGKGEIAESYLVGLDMPEARDLTAELEARRDRVQATNAQAETEGTETAPTGVLARNRDLLDQSRAARERLDALLAETGG
;
A
#
# COMPACT_ATOMS: atom_id res chain seq x y z
N MET A 1 37.25 -49.31 2.46
CA MET A 1 36.24 -48.32 2.02
C MET A 1 35.66 -47.45 3.15
N ARG A 2 35.96 -47.66 4.44
CA ARG A 2 35.45 -46.81 5.54
C ARG A 2 36.25 -45.50 5.77
N ILE A 3 37.45 -45.38 5.19
CA ILE A 3 38.33 -44.21 5.34
C ILE A 3 38.00 -43.11 4.31
N GLN A 4 37.50 -43.47 3.11
CA GLN A 4 37.09 -42.50 2.08
C GLN A 4 35.78 -41.76 2.43
N ALA A 5 34.89 -42.40 3.20
CA ALA A 5 33.66 -41.75 3.67
C ALA A 5 33.94 -40.66 4.73
N ILE A 6 34.98 -40.82 5.54
CA ILE A 6 35.32 -39.86 6.60
C ILE A 6 36.00 -38.61 6.02
N ILE A 7 36.83 -38.76 4.98
CA ILE A 7 37.47 -37.61 4.29
C ILE A 7 36.44 -36.78 3.52
N LEU A 8 35.42 -37.43 2.93
CA LEU A 8 34.37 -36.73 2.19
C LEU A 8 33.41 -35.97 3.12
N THR A 9 33.21 -36.43 4.36
CA THR A 9 32.32 -35.76 5.32
C THR A 9 33.01 -34.59 6.04
N VAL A 10 34.34 -34.66 6.24
CA VAL A 10 35.12 -33.56 6.84
C VAL A 10 35.42 -32.44 5.83
N ALA A 11 35.56 -32.76 4.54
CA ALA A 11 35.68 -31.73 3.50
C ALA A 11 34.36 -31.01 3.18
N LEU A 12 33.21 -31.61 3.50
CA LEU A 12 31.89 -31.03 3.26
C LEU A 12 31.36 -30.18 4.43
N ALA A 13 32.06 -30.16 5.58
CA ALA A 13 31.69 -29.39 6.76
C ALA A 13 32.56 -28.13 7.00
N ALA A 14 33.59 -27.88 6.19
CA ALA A 14 34.50 -26.74 6.34
C ALA A 14 34.41 -25.70 5.20
N ALA A 15 33.42 -25.83 4.31
CA ALA A 15 33.07 -24.80 3.34
C ALA A 15 31.69 -24.22 3.66
N THR A 16 31.47 -23.87 4.93
CA THR A 16 30.53 -22.79 5.25
C THR A 16 31.17 -21.51 4.76
N GLY A 17 30.99 -21.20 3.47
CA GLY A 17 31.16 -19.83 3.02
C GLY A 17 30.17 -18.99 3.82
N LEU A 18 30.67 -18.09 4.67
CA LEU A 18 29.92 -16.90 5.03
C LEU A 18 29.49 -16.31 3.68
N ARG A 19 28.19 -16.31 3.41
CA ARG A 19 27.67 -15.58 2.26
C ARG A 19 27.79 -14.11 2.65
N ALA A 20 28.77 -13.44 2.07
CA ALA A 20 28.83 -11.98 2.07
C ALA A 20 27.51 -11.48 1.47
N GLU A 21 26.78 -10.67 2.22
CA GLU A 21 25.58 -10.02 1.71
C GLU A 21 26.02 -8.91 0.77
N THR A 22 25.62 -8.98 -0.51
CA THR A 22 25.92 -7.93 -1.48
C THR A 22 24.77 -6.92 -1.50
N VAL A 23 25.01 -5.76 -0.90
CA VAL A 23 24.04 -4.66 -0.80
C VAL A 23 24.19 -3.73 -2.00
N ARG A 24 23.10 -3.51 -2.74
CA ARG A 24 23.13 -2.68 -3.95
C ARG A 24 23.03 -1.20 -3.60
N ILE A 25 23.85 -0.38 -4.28
CA ILE A 25 23.77 1.08 -4.19
C ILE A 25 23.15 1.66 -5.45
N ARG A 26 22.06 2.42 -5.27
CA ARG A 26 21.39 3.17 -6.34
C ARG A 26 21.54 4.66 -6.09
N THR A 27 21.65 5.44 -7.16
CA THR A 27 21.77 6.90 -7.06
C THR A 27 20.88 7.61 -8.06
N GLY A 28 20.47 8.84 -7.73
CA GLY A 28 19.66 9.69 -8.59
C GLY A 28 19.95 11.17 -8.33
N ASP A 29 20.07 11.94 -9.41
CA ASP A 29 20.31 13.39 -9.30
C ASP A 29 18.98 14.12 -9.41
N HIS A 30 18.75 15.04 -8.49
CA HIS A 30 17.61 15.94 -8.49
C HIS A 30 18.11 17.38 -8.55
N GLU A 31 17.22 18.32 -8.88
CA GLU A 31 17.59 19.73 -9.02
C GLU A 31 18.30 20.27 -7.77
N ARG A 32 17.84 19.88 -6.57
CA ARG A 32 18.31 20.42 -5.28
C ARG A 32 19.21 19.48 -4.46
N PHE A 33 19.26 18.20 -4.76
CA PHE A 33 20.05 17.22 -4.00
C PHE A 33 20.41 16.01 -4.88
N THR A 34 21.44 15.26 -4.49
CA THR A 34 21.73 13.94 -5.05
C THR A 34 21.39 12.87 -4.02
N ARG A 35 20.61 11.88 -4.42
CA ARG A 35 20.14 10.79 -3.56
C ARG A 35 21.01 9.55 -3.72
N ILE A 36 21.36 8.94 -2.60
CA ILE A 36 21.93 7.59 -2.50
C ILE A 36 20.89 6.71 -1.81
N VAL A 37 20.59 5.55 -2.38
CA VAL A 37 19.72 4.53 -1.80
C VAL A 37 20.55 3.28 -1.58
N VAL A 38 20.51 2.77 -0.35
CA VAL A 38 21.19 1.55 0.08
C VAL A 38 20.13 0.47 0.27
N ASP A 39 20.12 -0.52 -0.61
CA ASP A 39 19.09 -1.57 -0.68
C ASP A 39 19.48 -2.75 0.24
N PHE A 40 19.20 -2.66 1.55
CA PHE A 40 19.47 -3.74 2.52
C PHE A 40 18.47 -4.90 2.38
N THR A 41 18.90 -6.14 2.62
CA THR A 41 18.00 -7.33 2.60
C THR A 41 17.29 -7.54 3.94
N ASP A 42 18.00 -7.28 5.05
CA ASP A 42 17.48 -7.32 6.43
C ASP A 42 17.94 -6.04 7.14
N ARG A 43 17.06 -5.33 7.85
CA ARG A 43 17.35 -4.01 8.46
C ARG A 43 18.52 -4.07 9.46
N PRO A 44 19.74 -3.62 9.11
CA PRO A 44 20.83 -3.59 10.06
C PRO A 44 20.76 -2.30 10.86
N GLU A 45 21.28 -2.32 12.10
CA GLU A 45 21.65 -1.05 12.73
C GLU A 45 22.72 -0.38 11.85
N TRP A 46 22.64 0.93 11.61
CA TRP A 46 23.65 1.62 10.79
C TRP A 46 24.12 2.88 11.49
N ARG A 47 25.37 3.29 11.20
CA ARG A 47 25.97 4.53 11.69
C ARG A 47 26.53 5.31 10.51
N LEU A 48 26.21 6.59 10.41
CA LEU A 48 26.73 7.51 9.40
C LEU A 48 27.41 8.69 10.09
N GLY A 49 28.62 9.03 9.68
CA GLY A 49 29.35 10.17 10.21
C GLY A 49 30.64 10.46 9.46
N ARG A 50 31.48 11.34 10.00
CA ARG A 50 32.77 11.73 9.41
C ARG A 50 33.84 10.67 9.61
N SER A 51 34.67 10.48 8.60
CA SER A 51 35.90 9.68 8.64
C SER A 51 37.10 10.50 8.15
N GLU A 52 38.31 9.93 8.19
CA GLU A 52 39.52 10.59 7.69
C GLU A 52 39.45 10.92 6.18
N GLN A 53 38.53 10.29 5.44
CA GLN A 53 38.43 10.41 3.98
C GLN A 53 37.10 10.99 3.48
N GLY A 54 36.21 11.47 4.35
CA GLY A 54 34.91 12.00 3.95
C GLY A 54 33.82 11.67 4.95
N HIS A 55 32.66 11.24 4.45
CA HIS A 55 31.61 10.60 5.24
C HIS A 55 31.70 9.09 5.07
N GLU A 56 31.24 8.34 6.06
CA GLU A 56 31.29 6.88 6.05
C GLU A 56 30.02 6.31 6.68
N LEU A 57 29.40 5.37 5.96
CA LEU A 57 28.31 4.54 6.46
C LEU A 57 28.89 3.20 6.95
N ARG A 58 28.54 2.79 8.17
CA ARG A 58 28.94 1.52 8.79
C ARG A 58 27.73 0.67 9.13
N VAL A 59 27.79 -0.61 8.78
CA VAL A 59 26.86 -1.64 9.24
C VAL A 59 27.60 -2.70 10.09
N PRO A 60 26.94 -3.33 11.09
CA PRO A 60 27.53 -4.32 11.99
C PRO A 60 28.04 -5.58 11.29
N ASP A 61 27.44 -5.95 10.15
CA ASP A 61 27.85 -7.14 9.43
C ASP A 61 29.14 -6.87 8.62
N GLU A 62 30.27 -7.31 9.16
CA GLU A 62 31.57 -7.28 8.48
C GLU A 62 31.61 -8.15 7.22
N GLY A 63 30.60 -8.99 6.97
CA GLY A 63 30.44 -9.74 5.73
C GLY A 63 29.80 -8.93 4.59
N THR A 64 29.26 -7.74 4.86
CA THR A 64 28.55 -6.94 3.85
C THR A 64 29.52 -6.31 2.83
N GLU A 65 29.23 -6.51 1.55
CA GLU A 65 29.89 -5.90 0.39
C GLU A 65 28.91 -4.96 -0.35
N PHE A 66 29.40 -3.81 -0.84
CA PHE A 66 28.55 -2.84 -1.54
C PHE A 66 28.76 -2.89 -3.06
N ASP A 67 27.69 -3.21 -3.81
CA ASP A 67 27.71 -3.16 -5.28
C ASP A 67 27.53 -1.72 -5.79
N LEU A 68 28.64 -1.14 -6.25
CA LEU A 68 28.71 0.22 -6.79
C LEU A 68 28.66 0.27 -8.33
N SER A 69 28.43 -0.86 -9.02
CA SER A 69 28.54 -0.97 -10.47
C SER A 69 27.62 -0.02 -11.25
N GLN A 70 26.50 0.40 -10.64
CA GLN A 70 25.53 1.33 -11.23
C GLN A 70 25.51 2.71 -10.55
N ALA A 71 26.34 2.95 -9.52
CA ALA A 71 26.21 4.10 -8.62
C ALA A 71 26.54 5.47 -9.26
N PHE A 72 27.19 5.50 -10.44
CA PHE A 72 27.45 6.74 -11.20
C PHE A 72 26.79 6.74 -12.58
N ARG A 73 25.85 5.84 -12.84
CA ARG A 73 25.15 5.79 -14.15
C ARG A 73 24.19 6.96 -14.35
N ARG A 74 23.60 7.48 -13.26
CA ARG A 74 22.50 8.47 -13.28
C ARG A 74 22.84 9.79 -12.55
N ILE A 75 24.07 9.97 -12.07
CA ILE A 75 24.49 11.17 -11.33
C ILE A 75 25.81 11.72 -11.87
N GLY A 76 26.01 13.04 -11.76
CA GLY A 76 27.29 13.70 -11.99
C GLY A 76 28.25 13.58 -10.80
N ARG A 77 29.42 14.23 -10.89
CA ARG A 77 30.41 14.32 -9.79
C ARG A 77 30.40 15.67 -9.05
N SER A 78 29.35 16.47 -9.24
CA SER A 78 29.23 17.84 -8.69
C SER A 78 28.96 17.85 -7.19
N ARG A 79 28.15 16.89 -6.69
CA ARG A 79 27.81 16.77 -5.25
C ARG A 79 28.51 15.60 -4.59
N ILE A 80 28.53 14.45 -5.26
CA ILE A 80 29.22 13.23 -4.80
C ILE A 80 30.47 13.06 -5.68
N ALA A 81 31.65 13.31 -5.10
CA ALA A 81 32.92 13.12 -5.78
C ALA A 81 33.19 11.64 -6.06
N ASN A 82 32.91 10.76 -5.09
CA ASN A 82 33.19 9.34 -5.19
C ASN A 82 32.39 8.49 -4.17
N LEU A 83 32.18 7.21 -4.50
CA LEU A 83 31.66 6.19 -3.59
C LEU A 83 32.63 5.01 -3.60
N ARG A 84 32.94 4.45 -2.44
CA ARG A 84 33.94 3.39 -2.29
C ARG A 84 33.49 2.36 -1.27
N ASP A 85 33.46 1.10 -1.67
CA ASP A 85 33.37 0.01 -0.70
C ASP A 85 34.72 -0.11 0.01
N LEU A 86 34.73 0.13 1.32
CA LEU A 86 35.91 0.06 2.18
C LEU A 86 36.03 -1.33 2.84
N GLY A 87 35.14 -2.26 2.51
CA GLY A 87 35.03 -3.60 3.06
C GLY A 87 34.58 -3.61 4.52
N ALA A 88 34.19 -4.79 5.01
CA ALA A 88 33.71 -4.99 6.36
C ALA A 88 32.50 -4.11 6.72
N GLY A 89 31.50 -4.06 5.82
CA GLY A 89 30.28 -3.29 6.05
C GLY A 89 30.48 -1.76 6.05
N ARG A 90 31.53 -1.25 5.39
CA ARG A 90 31.84 0.18 5.34
C ARG A 90 31.75 0.76 3.93
N LEU A 91 30.90 1.77 3.75
CA LEU A 91 30.77 2.54 2.52
C LEU A 91 31.33 3.95 2.73
N GLY A 92 32.39 4.30 1.99
CA GLY A 92 32.95 5.65 1.95
C GLY A 92 32.22 6.55 0.95
N ILE A 93 31.85 7.74 1.40
CA ILE A 93 31.12 8.76 0.64
C ILE A 93 31.97 10.04 0.62
N ASP A 94 32.52 10.36 -0.56
CA ASP A 94 33.32 11.57 -0.76
C ASP A 94 32.42 12.65 -1.37
N VAL A 95 32.13 13.73 -0.64
CA VAL A 95 31.34 14.87 -1.13
C VAL A 95 32.25 15.92 -1.80
N ALA A 96 31.77 16.53 -2.90
CA ALA A 96 32.54 17.49 -3.72
C ALA A 96 32.25 18.96 -3.37
N CYS A 97 31.44 19.20 -2.35
CA CYS A 97 30.83 20.49 -2.01
C CYS A 97 30.75 20.66 -0.49
N ASP A 98 30.48 21.88 -0.03
CA ASP A 98 30.08 22.15 1.36
C ASP A 98 28.60 21.75 1.53
N CYS A 99 28.40 20.44 1.60
CA CYS A 99 27.11 19.79 1.48
C CYS A 99 26.65 19.18 2.81
N SER A 100 25.36 19.28 3.09
CA SER A 100 24.71 18.67 4.25
C SER A 100 24.07 17.34 3.84
N LEU A 101 24.15 16.35 4.73
CA LEU A 101 23.53 15.03 4.52
C LEU A 101 22.21 14.96 5.29
N ARG A 102 21.22 14.30 4.72
CA ARG A 102 19.99 13.92 5.42
C ARG A 102 19.68 12.47 5.16
N THR A 103 19.31 11.74 6.20
CA THR A 103 18.90 10.36 6.05
C THR A 103 17.48 10.16 6.53
N TYR A 104 16.83 9.17 5.93
CA TYR A 104 15.57 8.59 6.40
C TYR A 104 15.44 7.20 5.82
N GLU A 105 14.62 6.38 6.46
CA GLU A 105 14.39 5.00 6.07
C GLU A 105 13.04 4.89 5.35
N LEU A 106 13.00 4.08 4.28
CA LEU A 106 11.76 3.79 3.58
C LEU A 106 11.07 2.55 4.18
N PRO A 107 9.73 2.40 4.04
CA PRO A 107 9.00 1.24 4.56
C PRO A 107 9.47 -0.11 4.02
N ASN A 108 10.09 -0.12 2.84
CA ASN A 108 10.67 -1.27 2.15
C ASN A 108 12.16 -1.49 2.47
N GLU A 109 12.62 -1.03 3.64
CA GLU A 109 13.89 -1.48 4.25
C GLU A 109 15.15 -0.88 3.61
N HIS A 110 14.99 0.16 2.80
CA HIS A 110 16.09 0.90 2.20
C HIS A 110 16.49 2.12 3.04
N LEU A 111 17.79 2.38 3.15
CA LEU A 111 18.32 3.63 3.71
C LEU A 111 18.53 4.65 2.60
N VAL A 112 17.94 5.83 2.74
CA VAL A 112 18.10 6.93 1.81
C VAL A 112 19.01 7.99 2.42
N ILE A 113 20.00 8.46 1.65
CA ILE A 113 20.93 9.53 2.02
C ILE A 113 20.86 10.62 0.94
N ASP A 114 20.33 11.78 1.29
CA ASP A 114 20.25 12.95 0.40
C ASP A 114 21.41 13.91 0.69
N VAL A 115 22.19 14.21 -0.35
CA VAL A 115 23.31 15.17 -0.31
C VAL A 115 22.87 16.48 -0.96
N THR A 116 22.78 17.54 -0.16
CA THR A 116 22.28 18.86 -0.58
C THR A 116 23.41 19.89 -0.57
N GLU A 117 23.47 20.78 -1.57
CA GLU A 117 24.42 21.91 -1.66
C GLU A 117 24.10 23.04 -0.66
N THR A 118 24.03 22.70 0.61
CA THR A 118 23.89 23.63 1.73
C THR A 118 24.89 23.26 2.82
N PRO A 119 25.55 24.23 3.47
CA PRO A 119 26.47 23.94 4.56
C PRO A 119 25.78 23.16 5.69
N PRO A 120 26.42 22.13 6.27
CA PRO A 120 25.85 21.41 7.41
C PRO A 120 25.70 22.34 8.62
N ARG A 121 24.73 22.02 9.49
CA ARG A 121 24.53 22.78 10.72
C ARG A 121 25.55 22.32 11.78
N PRO A 122 25.95 23.17 12.74
CA PRO A 122 26.90 22.79 13.79
C PRO A 122 26.42 21.62 14.68
N ASP A 123 25.13 21.33 14.70
CA ASP A 123 24.45 20.28 15.45
C ASP A 123 24.00 19.09 14.57
N ASP A 124 24.47 19.02 13.32
CA ASP A 124 24.13 17.93 12.40
C ASP A 124 24.80 16.61 12.87
N PRO A 125 24.02 15.55 13.19
CA PRO A 125 24.58 14.31 13.74
C PRO A 125 25.55 13.60 12.77
N TYR A 126 25.44 13.87 11.47
CA TYR A 126 26.30 13.24 10.45
C TYR A 126 27.67 13.93 10.30
N GLU A 127 27.88 15.06 10.98
CA GLU A 127 29.19 15.73 11.05
C GLU A 127 30.05 15.25 12.24
N GLU A 128 29.54 14.35 13.08
CA GLU A 128 30.32 13.72 14.15
C GLU A 128 31.32 12.69 13.59
N THR A 129 32.54 12.70 14.12
CA THR A 129 33.59 11.75 13.71
C THR A 129 33.29 10.35 14.24
N LEU A 130 33.19 9.36 13.34
CA LEU A 130 33.07 7.96 13.71
C LEU A 130 34.40 7.46 14.28
N GLU A 131 34.46 7.20 15.59
CA GLU A 131 35.66 6.66 16.23
C GLU A 131 36.10 5.35 15.58
N PRO A 132 37.41 5.12 15.35
CA PRO A 132 37.90 3.85 14.84
C PRO A 132 37.69 2.76 15.90
N GLU A 133 36.99 1.68 15.54
CA GLU A 133 36.85 0.52 16.41
C GLU A 133 38.23 -0.12 16.63
N ARG A 134 38.90 0.28 17.72
CA ARG A 134 39.99 -0.50 18.27
C ARG A 134 39.35 -1.78 18.79
N GLY A 135 39.64 -2.89 18.13
CA GLY A 135 39.33 -4.24 18.62
C GLY A 135 39.89 -4.43 20.02
N ASN A 136 39.09 -4.08 21.02
CA ASN A 136 39.37 -4.33 22.42
C ASN A 136 38.70 -5.65 22.78
N VAL A 137 39.52 -6.70 22.75
CA VAL A 137 39.28 -7.85 23.63
C VAL A 137 39.30 -7.31 25.05
N THR A 138 38.18 -7.34 25.76
CA THR A 138 38.16 -7.12 27.21
C THR A 138 37.21 -8.12 27.87
N PRO A 139 37.62 -8.82 28.95
CA PRO A 139 36.79 -9.78 29.68
C PRO A 139 35.68 -9.06 30.48
N PRO A 140 34.68 -9.78 31.01
CA PRO A 140 33.53 -9.17 31.68
C PRO A 140 33.93 -8.67 33.07
N ASP A 141 33.53 -7.45 33.44
CA ASP A 141 32.41 -7.21 34.36
C ASP A 141 32.29 -5.72 34.79
N ALA A 142 31.08 -5.41 35.26
CA ALA A 142 30.68 -4.31 36.15
C ALA A 142 30.54 -2.89 35.56
N ALA A 143 29.27 -2.54 35.37
CA ALA A 143 28.75 -1.21 35.11
C ALA A 143 28.92 -0.24 36.30
N SER A 144 29.31 1.00 36.00
CA SER A 144 28.88 2.18 36.75
C SER A 144 29.03 3.45 35.89
N LEU A 145 27.91 4.14 35.68
CA LEU A 145 27.77 5.41 34.95
C LEU A 145 28.41 6.59 35.72
N PRO A 146 28.86 7.63 35.00
CA PRO A 146 28.41 8.98 35.34
C PRO A 146 28.15 9.85 34.10
N PHE A 147 26.94 10.38 33.96
CA PHE A 147 26.70 11.56 33.12
C PHE A 147 26.28 12.74 34.00
N ALA A 148 27.10 13.79 33.93
CA ALA A 148 26.80 15.13 34.38
C ALA A 148 26.36 15.96 33.17
N PHE A 149 25.11 16.44 33.17
CA PHE A 149 24.66 17.45 32.22
C PHE A 149 24.92 18.86 32.80
N LYS A 150 25.54 19.72 31.99
CA LYS A 150 25.50 21.19 32.15
C LYS A 150 24.52 21.75 31.13
N PRO A 151 23.48 22.50 31.53
CA PRO A 151 22.71 23.35 30.62
C PRO A 151 23.12 24.83 30.68
N ALA A 152 22.80 25.53 29.59
CA ALA A 152 23.09 26.92 29.25
C ALA A 152 22.41 27.97 30.18
N PRO A 153 22.83 29.26 30.16
CA PRO A 153 22.39 30.24 31.14
C PRO A 153 21.06 30.94 30.77
N PRO A 154 20.15 31.17 31.73
CA PRO A 154 18.99 32.04 31.53
C PRO A 154 19.26 33.50 31.94
N ARG A 155 18.54 34.40 31.26
CA ARG A 155 18.48 35.85 31.46
C ARG A 155 17.96 36.22 32.86
N LEU A 156 18.56 37.22 33.48
CA LEU A 156 18.15 37.79 34.78
C LEU A 156 17.10 38.90 34.61
N LEU A 157 15.97 38.78 35.33
CA LEU A 157 15.24 39.86 36.00
C LEU A 157 14.67 39.33 37.34
N PRO A 158 14.40 40.20 38.34
CA PRO A 158 14.72 39.91 39.74
C PRO A 158 13.52 39.67 40.68
N GLY A 159 13.79 38.95 41.77
CA GLY A 159 12.96 38.83 42.98
C GLY A 159 12.39 37.41 43.15
N GLY A 160 12.46 36.73 44.30
CA GLY A 160 13.01 37.02 45.61
C GLY A 160 12.67 35.84 46.54
N ILE A 161 13.54 35.63 47.54
CA ILE A 161 13.28 34.97 48.85
C ILE A 161 12.93 33.46 48.84
N GLY A 162 13.83 32.66 49.42
CA GLY A 162 13.55 31.30 49.92
C GLY A 162 14.62 30.83 50.91
N PRO A 163 14.27 30.24 52.07
CA PRO A 163 15.10 30.23 53.28
C PRO A 163 16.07 29.03 53.39
N ARG A 164 17.10 29.21 54.23
CA ARG A 164 18.00 28.16 54.73
C ARG A 164 17.28 27.30 55.77
N ILE A 165 17.42 25.97 55.68
CA ILE A 165 17.15 25.02 56.77
C ILE A 165 18.45 24.26 57.06
N ALA A 166 18.78 24.20 58.35
CA ALA A 166 19.92 23.52 58.94
C ALA A 166 19.69 22.00 59.01
N GLY A 167 20.79 21.24 59.09
CA GLY A 167 20.78 19.78 59.02
C GLY A 167 20.39 19.05 60.31
N ASP A 168 20.18 17.74 60.14
CA ASP A 168 20.11 16.75 61.21
C ASP A 168 21.07 15.58 60.93
N GLY A 169 21.62 15.04 62.03
CA GLY A 169 22.73 14.08 62.06
C GLY A 169 22.34 12.59 62.02
N PRO A 170 23.32 11.68 62.25
CA PRO A 170 23.29 10.28 61.77
C PRO A 170 22.39 9.30 62.55
N GLY A 171 21.60 9.75 63.53
CA GLY A 171 20.84 8.87 64.44
C GLY A 171 19.46 8.42 63.92
N VAL A 172 18.86 9.16 62.99
CA VAL A 172 17.47 8.93 62.54
C VAL A 172 17.36 7.80 61.49
N LEU A 173 18.47 7.47 60.82
CA LEU A 173 18.48 6.48 59.73
C LEU A 173 18.51 5.03 60.23
N VAL A 174 19.01 4.76 61.44
CA VAL A 174 19.12 3.39 61.98
C VAL A 174 17.77 2.89 62.52
N ASP A 175 16.99 3.74 63.19
CA ASP A 175 15.68 3.35 63.73
C ASP A 175 14.62 3.14 62.63
N ARG A 176 14.66 3.92 61.55
CA ARG A 176 13.76 3.75 60.39
C ARG A 176 14.02 2.42 59.68
N HIS A 177 15.28 2.01 59.56
CA HIS A 177 15.65 0.76 58.87
C HIS A 177 15.27 -0.49 59.67
N ILE A 178 15.27 -0.41 61.01
CA ILE A 178 14.83 -1.50 61.87
C ILE A 178 13.31 -1.70 61.77
N GLU A 179 12.51 -0.62 61.73
CA GLU A 179 11.06 -0.78 61.60
C GLU A 179 10.60 -1.17 60.19
N GLU A 180 11.25 -0.67 59.13
CA GLU A 180 11.01 -1.16 57.76
C GLU A 180 11.34 -2.66 57.61
N THR A 181 12.36 -3.15 58.33
CA THR A 181 12.72 -4.57 58.32
C THR A 181 11.71 -5.41 59.13
N ARG A 182 11.18 -4.87 60.24
CA ARG A 182 10.13 -5.53 61.04
C ARG A 182 8.83 -5.68 60.28
N GLU A 183 8.39 -4.64 59.57
CA GLU A 183 7.17 -4.71 58.73
C GLU A 183 7.30 -5.75 57.62
N ARG A 184 8.44 -5.79 56.92
CA ARG A 184 8.69 -6.79 55.87
C ARG A 184 8.72 -8.23 56.38
N VAL A 185 9.26 -8.45 57.57
CA VAL A 185 9.25 -9.77 58.22
C VAL A 185 7.84 -10.14 58.68
N ALA A 186 7.09 -9.21 59.25
CA ALA A 186 5.70 -9.43 59.68
C ALA A 186 4.78 -9.76 58.50
N GLU A 187 4.94 -9.05 57.39
CA GLU A 187 4.20 -9.28 56.15
C GLU A 187 4.53 -10.66 55.54
N GLY A 188 5.82 -11.04 55.55
CA GLY A 188 6.25 -12.37 55.10
C GLY A 188 5.67 -13.51 55.93
N VAL A 189 5.60 -13.36 57.26
CA VAL A 189 5.00 -14.35 58.17
C VAL A 189 3.48 -14.42 58.00
N ALA A 190 2.80 -13.28 57.85
CA ALA A 190 1.36 -13.24 57.62
C ALA A 190 0.97 -13.91 56.29
N ARG A 191 1.75 -13.67 55.23
CA ARG A 191 1.56 -14.26 53.90
C ARG A 191 1.78 -15.78 53.92
N ALA A 192 2.83 -16.24 54.61
CA ALA A 192 3.10 -17.66 54.77
C ALA A 192 2.04 -18.39 55.64
N ALA A 193 1.47 -17.72 56.64
CA ALA A 193 0.34 -18.24 57.42
C ALA A 193 -0.96 -18.30 56.59
N GLY A 194 -1.25 -17.26 55.79
CA GLY A 194 -2.42 -17.22 54.90
C GLY A 194 -2.37 -18.27 53.77
N GLN A 195 -1.17 -18.68 53.36
CA GLN A 195 -0.95 -19.74 52.37
C GLN A 195 -0.83 -21.14 53.00
N GLY A 196 -0.98 -21.26 54.32
CA GLY A 196 -0.93 -22.54 55.03
C GLY A 196 0.47 -23.16 55.17
N LEU A 197 1.53 -22.40 54.85
CA LEU A 197 2.93 -22.83 54.95
C LEU A 197 3.47 -22.74 56.40
N LEU A 198 2.78 -22.03 57.28
CA LEU A 198 3.05 -21.94 58.72
C LEU A 198 1.79 -22.26 59.53
N THR A 199 1.95 -22.98 60.64
CA THR A 199 0.88 -23.18 61.64
C THR A 199 1.18 -22.34 62.88
N VAL A 200 0.35 -21.33 63.14
CA VAL A 200 0.45 -20.53 64.36
C VAL A 200 -0.21 -21.31 65.50
N ARG A 201 0.57 -21.70 66.52
CA ARG A 201 0.04 -22.27 67.76
C ARG A 201 -0.18 -21.14 68.77
N GLY A 202 -1.45 -20.73 68.95
CA GLY A 202 -1.87 -19.77 69.97
C GLY A 202 -3.36 -19.95 70.30
N ASP A 203 -3.71 -19.82 71.58
CA ASP A 203 -5.04 -20.11 72.12
C ASP A 203 -6.16 -19.23 71.53
N PRO A 204 -7.37 -19.78 71.33
CA PRO A 204 -8.48 -19.07 70.72
C PRO A 204 -9.09 -18.06 71.71
N LEU A 205 -8.97 -16.76 71.40
CA LEU A 205 -9.83 -15.75 71.99
C LEU A 205 -11.19 -15.78 71.27
N VAL A 206 -12.23 -15.98 72.08
CA VAL A 206 -13.63 -16.17 71.71
C VAL A 206 -14.14 -15.01 70.83
N PRO A 207 -14.89 -15.27 69.74
CA PRO A 207 -15.48 -14.22 68.91
C PRO A 207 -16.56 -13.45 69.69
N ARG A 208 -16.48 -12.11 69.68
CA ARG A 208 -17.58 -11.24 70.07
C ARG A 208 -18.27 -10.80 68.79
N GLU A 209 -19.54 -11.18 68.63
CA GLU A 209 -20.37 -10.77 67.48
C GLU A 209 -20.46 -9.23 67.40
N PRO A 210 -20.17 -8.62 66.24
CA PRO A 210 -20.49 -7.22 65.99
C PRO A 210 -21.89 -7.07 65.37
N ASP A 211 -22.63 -6.08 65.88
CA ASP A 211 -23.89 -5.56 65.32
C ASP A 211 -23.68 -5.03 63.89
N PRO A 212 -24.72 -5.05 63.03
CA PRO A 212 -24.58 -4.82 61.60
C PRO A 212 -24.48 -3.33 61.26
N GLN A 213 -23.41 -2.95 60.56
CA GLN A 213 -23.29 -1.66 59.89
C GLN A 213 -22.76 -1.84 58.45
N PRO A 214 -23.15 -0.94 57.53
CA PRO A 214 -23.17 -1.19 56.09
C PRO A 214 -21.77 -1.20 55.48
N VAL A 215 -21.59 -2.10 54.51
CA VAL A 215 -20.33 -2.38 53.79
C VAL A 215 -20.00 -1.22 52.82
N PRO A 216 -18.83 -0.57 52.94
CA PRO A 216 -18.22 0.15 51.85
C PRO A 216 -17.42 -0.81 50.96
N GLU A 217 -17.60 -0.56 49.67
CA GLU A 217 -16.97 -1.07 48.47
C GLU A 217 -15.47 -1.40 48.62
N ALA A 218 -15.11 -2.63 48.24
CA ALA A 218 -13.72 -3.09 48.22
C ALA A 218 -13.01 -2.53 46.98
N GLU A 219 -11.98 -1.72 47.19
CA GLU A 219 -10.97 -1.40 46.18
C GLU A 219 -10.24 -2.67 45.72
N SER A 220 -10.13 -2.83 44.40
CA SER A 220 -9.35 -3.91 43.78
C SER A 220 -7.85 -3.56 43.81
N PRO A 221 -6.94 -4.50 44.11
CA PRO A 221 -5.51 -4.24 44.11
C PRO A 221 -4.93 -4.01 42.69
N PRO A 222 -3.75 -3.37 42.58
CA PRO A 222 -3.12 -3.05 41.30
C PRO A 222 -2.66 -4.33 40.57
N GLN A 223 -2.88 -4.38 39.26
CA GLN A 223 -2.35 -5.45 38.41
C GLN A 223 -0.88 -5.20 38.10
N ASP A 224 -0.01 -6.00 38.71
CA ASP A 224 1.39 -6.14 38.33
C ASP A 224 1.52 -6.68 36.89
N THR A 225 2.28 -5.96 36.09
CA THR A 225 2.64 -6.29 34.71
C THR A 225 3.64 -7.45 34.67
N LEU A 226 3.26 -8.58 34.07
CA LEU A 226 4.21 -9.61 33.64
C LEU A 226 4.99 -9.13 32.40
N PRO A 227 6.33 -9.30 32.36
CA PRO A 227 7.14 -8.99 31.18
C PRO A 227 6.68 -9.75 29.93
N GLN A 228 6.70 -9.04 28.80
CA GLN A 228 6.13 -9.44 27.52
C GLN A 228 6.80 -10.69 26.90
N GLU A 229 8.04 -11.00 27.30
CA GLU A 229 8.84 -12.11 26.77
C GLU A 229 8.33 -13.51 27.14
N LEU A 230 7.41 -13.65 28.09
CA LEU A 230 6.84 -14.95 28.47
C LEU A 230 5.53 -15.30 27.74
N ARG A 231 4.98 -14.40 26.91
CA ARG A 231 3.73 -14.64 26.16
C ARG A 231 3.94 -15.39 24.83
N ASP A 232 5.16 -15.42 24.29
CA ASP A 232 5.45 -15.91 22.93
C ASP A 232 6.02 -17.33 22.86
N ARG A 233 5.73 -18.20 23.84
CA ARG A 233 6.02 -19.65 23.72
C ARG A 233 4.75 -20.45 23.48
N GLU A 234 4.44 -20.69 22.21
CA GLU A 234 3.20 -21.32 21.68
C GLU A 234 2.95 -22.79 22.12
N ASN A 235 3.83 -23.40 22.90
CA ASN A 235 3.86 -24.84 23.18
C ASN A 235 3.76 -25.23 24.67
N MET A 236 3.53 -24.27 25.58
CA MET A 236 3.15 -24.56 26.97
C MET A 236 2.03 -23.63 27.45
N ARG A 237 0.87 -24.22 27.78
CA ARG A 237 -0.24 -23.52 28.45
C ARG A 237 -0.26 -23.88 29.94
N LEU A 238 0.07 -22.92 30.78
CA LEU A 238 -0.18 -23.00 32.22
C LEU A 238 -1.58 -22.42 32.48
N ARG A 239 -2.49 -23.22 33.04
CA ARG A 239 -3.80 -22.75 33.52
C ARG A 239 -3.87 -22.95 35.02
N THR A 240 -4.23 -21.89 35.74
CA THR A 240 -4.66 -22.01 37.14
C THR A 240 -6.15 -22.36 37.19
N SER A 241 -6.64 -22.83 38.34
CA SER A 241 -8.09 -23.06 38.53
C SER A 241 -8.90 -21.77 38.35
N ILE A 242 -8.29 -20.61 38.61
CA ILE A 242 -8.88 -19.28 38.42
C ILE A 242 -9.04 -18.98 36.91
N ASP A 243 -8.06 -19.32 36.07
CA ASP A 243 -8.15 -19.13 34.60
C ASP A 243 -9.18 -20.05 33.92
N ARG A 244 -9.46 -21.21 34.52
CA ARG A 244 -10.55 -22.09 34.07
C ARG A 244 -11.90 -21.49 34.42
N ASP A 245 -12.05 -20.95 35.61
CA ASP A 245 -13.34 -20.48 36.12
C ASP A 245 -13.66 -19.06 35.61
N ILE A 246 -12.66 -18.20 35.33
CA ILE A 246 -12.84 -16.94 34.58
C ILE A 246 -13.15 -17.23 33.10
N GLY A 247 -12.47 -18.21 32.49
CA GLY A 247 -12.77 -18.64 31.13
C GLY A 247 -14.17 -19.22 30.97
N ALA A 248 -14.66 -19.97 31.97
CA ALA A 248 -16.03 -20.47 32.02
C ALA A 248 -17.04 -19.34 32.31
N ALA A 249 -16.73 -18.41 33.22
CA ALA A 249 -17.58 -17.25 33.51
C ALA A 249 -17.66 -16.23 32.34
N MET A 250 -16.63 -16.19 31.48
CA MET A 250 -16.66 -15.41 30.23
C MET A 250 -17.28 -16.16 29.06
N ALA A 251 -17.21 -17.50 29.03
CA ALA A 251 -17.84 -18.33 28.00
C ALA A 251 -19.34 -18.60 28.25
N GLU A 252 -19.81 -18.45 29.50
CA GLU A 252 -21.22 -18.59 29.88
C GLU A 252 -21.99 -17.26 29.95
N ARG A 253 -21.40 -16.14 29.52
CA ARG A 253 -22.19 -14.95 29.19
C ARG A 253 -22.86 -15.18 27.83
N PRO A 254 -24.20 -15.23 27.74
CA PRO A 254 -24.87 -15.31 26.46
C PRO A 254 -24.50 -14.08 25.63
N ILE A 255 -23.98 -14.32 24.43
CA ILE A 255 -24.00 -13.34 23.34
C ILE A 255 -25.48 -13.02 23.12
N GLY A 256 -25.94 -11.87 23.60
CA GLY A 256 -27.35 -11.48 23.58
C GLY A 256 -27.96 -10.98 24.90
N ALA A 257 -27.19 -10.32 25.78
CA ALA A 257 -27.82 -9.33 26.67
C ALA A 257 -28.09 -8.07 25.83
N PRO A 258 -29.30 -7.46 25.88
CA PRO A 258 -29.54 -6.22 25.16
C PRO A 258 -28.49 -5.20 25.62
N SER A 259 -27.70 -4.68 24.67
CA SER A 259 -26.99 -3.43 24.89
C SER A 259 -28.04 -2.45 25.40
N ARG A 260 -27.91 -1.99 26.65
CA ARG A 260 -28.72 -0.86 27.09
C ARG A 260 -28.36 0.27 26.13
N CYS A 261 -29.34 0.71 25.35
CA CYS A 261 -29.16 1.80 24.42
C CYS A 261 -28.59 3.01 25.16
N LEU A 262 -27.60 3.69 24.56
CA LEU A 262 -27.18 4.98 25.09
C LEU A 262 -28.39 5.92 25.14
N SER A 263 -28.46 6.76 26.16
CA SER A 263 -29.56 7.73 26.25
C SER A 263 -29.43 8.76 25.14
N ASP A 264 -30.56 9.21 24.57
CA ASP A 264 -30.56 10.22 23.50
C ASP A 264 -29.82 11.49 23.91
N SER A 265 -29.97 11.92 25.17
CA SER A 265 -29.27 13.10 25.71
C SER A 265 -27.74 13.02 25.64
N ALA A 266 -27.17 11.81 25.62
CA ALA A 266 -25.72 11.62 25.53
C ALA A 266 -25.18 11.86 24.12
N VAL A 267 -26.04 11.77 23.09
CA VAL A 267 -25.71 11.81 21.66
C VAL A 267 -26.57 12.80 20.86
N ASP A 268 -27.30 13.68 21.55
CA ASP A 268 -28.08 14.77 20.95
C ASP A 268 -27.17 15.95 20.58
N VAL A 269 -26.34 15.73 19.55
CA VAL A 269 -25.38 16.72 19.03
C VAL A 269 -26.07 17.98 18.52
N GLY A 270 -27.31 17.85 18.03
CA GLY A 270 -28.11 18.97 17.56
C GLY A 270 -28.39 19.97 18.69
N ALA A 271 -28.70 19.49 19.89
CA ALA A 271 -29.01 20.31 21.05
C ALA A 271 -27.80 20.90 21.79
N TRP A 272 -26.57 20.56 21.38
CA TRP A 272 -25.36 21.15 21.99
C TRP A 272 -25.09 22.59 21.53
N GLY A 273 -25.91 23.13 20.61
CA GLY A 273 -25.98 24.53 20.15
C GLY A 273 -26.43 25.53 21.22
N PRO A 274 -26.09 26.83 21.14
CA PRO A 274 -26.84 27.84 21.89
C PRO A 274 -28.29 27.90 21.38
N ALA A 275 -29.25 28.09 22.27
CA ALA A 275 -30.67 28.09 21.92
C ALA A 275 -31.12 29.32 21.09
N ASP A 276 -30.35 30.41 21.15
CA ASP A 276 -30.68 31.71 20.53
C ASP A 276 -29.87 32.02 19.27
N GLY A 277 -28.94 31.15 18.88
CA GLY A 277 -28.05 31.36 17.73
C GLY A 277 -27.05 32.52 17.89
N ALA A 278 -26.85 33.03 19.13
CA ALA A 278 -25.96 34.15 19.40
C ALA A 278 -24.51 33.69 19.59
N GLY A 279 -23.68 33.87 18.56
CA GLY A 279 -22.27 33.44 18.59
C GLY A 279 -22.12 31.92 18.77
N ASP A 280 -20.91 31.41 18.65
CA ASP A 280 -20.64 29.98 18.89
C ASP A 280 -20.29 29.68 20.36
N GLY A 281 -20.07 30.70 21.19
CA GLY A 281 -19.69 30.55 22.61
C GLY A 281 -18.34 29.85 22.82
N VAL A 282 -17.53 29.68 21.77
CA VAL A 282 -16.25 28.95 21.82
C VAL A 282 -15.22 29.70 22.67
N SER A 283 -15.20 31.03 22.60
CA SER A 283 -14.27 31.86 23.37
C SER A 283 -14.47 31.71 24.87
N ASP A 284 -15.71 31.71 25.34
CA ASP A 284 -16.04 31.58 26.76
C ASP A 284 -15.68 30.17 27.25
N LEU A 285 -16.07 29.13 26.51
CA LEU A 285 -15.73 27.74 26.83
C LEU A 285 -14.21 27.46 26.82
N ARG A 286 -13.43 28.19 26.01
CA ARG A 286 -11.96 28.11 26.03
C ARG A 286 -11.36 28.77 27.27
N ALA A 287 -11.96 29.84 27.76
CA ALA A 287 -11.51 30.53 28.97
C ALA A 287 -11.69 29.65 30.23
N ASP A 288 -12.73 28.80 30.22
CA ASP A 288 -13.08 27.93 31.35
C ASP A 288 -12.27 26.62 31.42
N LEU A 289 -11.39 26.32 30.44
CA LEU A 289 -10.61 25.08 30.43
C LEU A 289 -9.66 24.92 31.63
N ILE A 290 -9.27 26.05 32.23
CA ILE A 290 -8.41 26.11 33.41
C ILE A 290 -9.17 26.83 34.50
N ASP A 291 -9.30 26.20 35.67
CA ASP A 291 -9.98 26.77 36.83
C ASP A 291 -9.18 27.91 37.48
N GLU A 292 -9.78 28.60 38.45
CA GLU A 292 -9.12 29.70 39.19
C GLU A 292 -7.85 29.24 39.95
N ALA A 293 -7.71 27.94 40.21
CA ALA A 293 -6.56 27.35 40.88
C ALA A 293 -5.43 26.95 39.91
N GLY A 294 -5.65 27.06 38.59
CA GLY A 294 -4.70 26.71 37.55
C GLY A 294 -4.73 25.24 37.13
N HIS A 295 -5.75 24.48 37.51
CA HIS A 295 -5.94 23.08 37.10
C HIS A 295 -6.86 22.97 35.89
N ALA A 296 -6.69 21.93 35.09
CA ALA A 296 -7.61 21.62 34.01
C ALA A 296 -8.98 21.21 34.57
N ASP A 297 -10.06 21.83 34.09
CA ASP A 297 -11.44 21.49 34.46
C ASP A 297 -12.02 20.43 33.50
N PRO A 298 -12.22 19.16 33.94
CA PRO A 298 -12.72 18.10 33.07
C PRO A 298 -14.11 18.39 32.47
N GLU A 299 -14.98 19.13 33.17
CA GLU A 299 -16.32 19.47 32.66
C GLU A 299 -16.22 20.51 31.53
N ALA A 300 -15.31 21.48 31.65
CA ALA A 300 -15.06 22.48 30.61
C ALA A 300 -14.51 21.84 29.32
N TYR A 301 -13.63 20.84 29.43
CA TYR A 301 -13.16 20.06 28.27
C TYR A 301 -14.31 19.33 27.57
N ALA A 302 -15.19 18.67 28.33
CA ALA A 302 -16.36 17.99 27.76
C ALA A 302 -17.32 18.98 27.09
N ALA A 303 -17.57 20.14 27.71
CA ALA A 303 -18.44 21.19 27.17
C ALA A 303 -17.89 21.79 25.86
N LEU A 304 -16.59 22.11 25.81
CA LEU A 304 -15.96 22.62 24.60
C LEU A 304 -15.89 21.56 23.49
N ALA A 305 -15.65 20.29 23.83
CA ALA A 305 -15.69 19.20 22.85
C ALA A 305 -17.09 19.03 22.23
N ARG A 306 -18.16 19.04 23.05
CA ARG A 306 -19.55 19.04 22.54
C ARG A 306 -19.81 20.23 21.63
N ARG A 307 -19.30 21.41 21.97
CA ARG A 307 -19.41 22.61 21.13
C ARG A 307 -18.75 22.42 19.77
N TYR A 308 -17.52 21.91 19.73
CA TYR A 308 -16.83 21.66 18.46
C TYR A 308 -17.51 20.61 17.60
N ILE A 309 -17.96 19.49 18.19
CA ILE A 309 -18.72 18.45 17.46
C ILE A 309 -20.01 19.03 16.89
N HIS A 310 -20.72 19.86 17.65
CA HIS A 310 -21.91 20.57 17.16
C HIS A 310 -21.62 21.47 15.95
N LEU A 311 -20.44 22.11 15.92
CA LEU A 311 -20.00 22.98 14.82
C LEU A 311 -19.33 22.21 13.67
N THR A 312 -19.38 20.87 13.69
CA THR A 312 -18.70 19.99 12.73
C THR A 312 -17.17 20.18 12.69
N PHE A 313 -16.56 20.56 13.81
CA PHE A 313 -15.10 20.71 14.01
C PHE A 313 -14.54 19.50 14.76
N GLY A 314 -14.61 18.31 14.15
CA GLY A 314 -14.25 17.07 14.82
C GLY A 314 -12.73 16.94 15.02
N ALA A 315 -11.92 17.49 14.12
CA ALA A 315 -10.46 17.48 14.28
C ALA A 315 -10.02 18.29 15.51
N GLU A 316 -10.64 19.44 15.76
CA GLU A 316 -10.42 20.31 16.91
C GLU A 316 -10.92 19.66 18.20
N ALA A 317 -12.09 19.02 18.15
CA ALA A 317 -12.61 18.24 19.27
C ALA A 317 -11.64 17.11 19.66
N ARG A 318 -11.12 16.36 18.67
CA ARG A 318 -10.16 15.29 18.90
C ARG A 318 -8.84 15.80 19.46
N ALA A 319 -8.32 16.91 18.93
CA ALA A 319 -7.10 17.54 19.43
C ALA A 319 -7.28 17.99 20.89
N LEU A 320 -8.41 18.61 21.22
CA LEU A 320 -8.76 19.00 22.59
C LEU A 320 -8.82 17.78 23.52
N LEU A 321 -9.56 16.74 23.13
CA LEU A 321 -9.78 15.55 23.97
C LEU A 321 -8.51 14.72 24.17
N SER A 322 -7.53 14.81 23.26
CA SER A 322 -6.23 14.14 23.43
C SER A 322 -5.39 14.72 24.57
N ALA A 323 -5.65 15.97 24.96
CA ALA A 323 -5.00 16.67 26.07
C ALA A 323 -5.88 16.76 27.32
N ALA A 324 -7.08 16.18 27.30
CA ALA A 324 -8.05 16.29 28.38
C ALA A 324 -7.68 15.40 29.58
N PRO A 325 -8.04 15.80 30.82
CA PRO A 325 -7.93 14.94 32.00
C PRO A 325 -8.71 13.62 31.82
N ALA A 326 -8.25 12.54 32.45
CA ALA A 326 -8.89 11.22 32.34
C ALA A 326 -10.30 11.20 32.95
N GLU A 327 -10.59 12.12 33.87
CA GLU A 327 -11.86 12.33 34.55
C GLU A 327 -12.90 13.04 33.66
N THR A 328 -12.52 13.46 32.45
CA THR A 328 -13.41 14.15 31.51
C THR A 328 -14.66 13.32 31.22
N PRO A 329 -15.87 13.84 31.48
CA PRO A 329 -17.10 13.09 31.28
C PRO A 329 -17.28 12.62 29.83
N SER A 330 -17.63 11.35 29.66
CA SER A 330 -17.90 10.75 28.35
C SER A 330 -16.74 10.88 27.35
N LEU A 331 -15.49 10.97 27.83
CA LEU A 331 -14.29 11.17 27.01
C LEU A 331 -14.24 10.25 25.78
N ASP A 332 -14.42 8.94 25.97
CA ASP A 332 -14.40 7.95 24.88
C ASP A 332 -15.55 8.15 23.87
N LEU A 333 -16.74 8.49 24.34
CA LEU A 333 -17.89 8.77 23.47
C LEU A 333 -17.69 10.08 22.68
N LEU A 334 -17.19 11.15 23.31
CA LEU A 334 -16.94 12.41 22.65
C LEU A 334 -15.81 12.29 21.63
N ALA A 335 -14.74 11.55 21.95
CA ALA A 335 -13.67 11.26 21.00
C ALA A 335 -14.20 10.45 19.80
N THR A 336 -15.06 9.47 20.06
CA THR A 336 -15.74 8.69 19.01
C THR A 336 -16.59 9.58 18.10
N LEU A 337 -17.41 10.49 18.67
CA LEU A 337 -18.25 11.39 17.88
C LEU A 337 -17.41 12.41 17.08
N ALA A 338 -16.27 12.84 17.63
CA ALA A 338 -15.30 13.67 16.93
C ALA A 338 -14.71 12.95 15.70
N ASP A 339 -14.30 11.69 15.86
CA ASP A 339 -13.82 10.85 14.75
C ASP A 339 -14.91 10.65 13.68
N VAL A 340 -16.16 10.39 14.10
CA VAL A 340 -17.29 10.23 13.19
C VAL A 340 -17.55 11.49 12.37
N THR A 341 -17.45 12.66 12.99
CA THR A 341 -17.70 13.96 12.36
C THR A 341 -16.73 14.23 11.20
N GLU A 342 -15.48 13.79 11.32
CA GLU A 342 -14.42 13.93 10.30
C GLU A 342 -14.28 12.71 9.39
N ALA A 343 -15.24 11.79 9.43
CA ALA A 343 -15.19 10.50 8.71
C ALA A 343 -13.88 9.71 8.95
N GLN A 344 -13.29 9.83 10.14
CA GLN A 344 -12.08 9.12 10.52
C GLN A 344 -12.40 7.69 10.97
N PRO A 345 -11.44 6.76 10.84
CA PRO A 345 -11.60 5.41 11.36
C PRO A 345 -11.84 5.39 12.87
N VAL A 346 -13.04 4.97 13.28
CA VAL A 346 -13.42 4.88 14.69
C VAL A 346 -12.78 3.65 15.35
N ARG A 347 -11.97 3.88 16.39
CA ARG A 347 -11.28 2.81 17.14
C ARG A 347 -12.08 2.27 18.31
N SER A 348 -12.86 3.13 18.97
CA SER A 348 -13.68 2.74 20.12
C SER A 348 -14.83 1.81 19.71
N ARG A 349 -15.33 1.03 20.67
CA ARG A 349 -16.50 0.17 20.52
C ARG A 349 -17.76 0.75 21.14
N VAL A 350 -17.72 1.97 21.68
CA VAL A 350 -18.82 2.57 22.45
C VAL A 350 -20.15 2.67 21.68
N LEU A 351 -20.08 2.89 20.36
CA LEU A 351 -21.25 2.92 19.47
C LEU A 351 -21.57 1.56 18.79
N ARG A 352 -20.75 0.53 18.99
CA ARG A 352 -20.94 -0.77 18.34
C ARG A 352 -22.18 -1.47 18.89
N GLY A 353 -23.04 -1.96 18.00
CA GLY A 353 -24.27 -2.66 18.38
C GLY A 353 -25.40 -1.74 18.88
N GLN A 354 -25.27 -0.42 18.69
CA GLN A 354 -26.30 0.57 19.03
C GLN A 354 -27.24 0.87 17.83
N GLY A 355 -26.99 0.30 16.64
CA GLY A 355 -27.79 0.56 15.44
C GLY A 355 -29.25 0.11 15.51
N ALA A 356 -29.54 -0.88 16.37
CA ALA A 356 -30.89 -1.41 16.58
C ALA A 356 -31.75 -0.55 17.52
N CYS A 357 -31.12 0.40 18.22
CA CYS A 357 -31.80 1.25 19.19
C CYS A 357 -32.74 2.23 18.51
N ASP A 358 -33.86 2.50 19.17
CA ASP A 358 -34.68 3.67 18.84
C ASP A 358 -33.98 4.91 19.42
N GLY A 359 -33.77 5.95 18.60
CA GLY A 359 -33.14 7.20 19.03
C GLY A 359 -31.93 7.64 18.19
N ALA A 360 -31.31 8.75 18.59
CA ALA A 360 -30.22 9.37 17.84
C ALA A 360 -28.94 8.52 17.82
N VAL A 361 -28.79 7.60 18.78
CA VAL A 361 -27.63 6.69 18.84
C VAL A 361 -27.54 5.79 17.60
N ALA A 362 -28.67 5.44 16.96
CA ALA A 362 -28.66 4.62 15.75
C ALA A 362 -27.96 5.32 14.58
N LEU A 363 -28.14 6.64 14.44
CA LEU A 363 -27.47 7.46 13.42
C LEU A 363 -25.96 7.44 13.64
N TRP A 364 -25.50 7.72 14.85
CA TRP A 364 -24.07 7.76 15.16
C TRP A 364 -23.43 6.38 15.08
N ALA A 365 -24.14 5.33 15.46
CA ALA A 365 -23.68 3.95 15.30
C ALA A 365 -23.48 3.55 13.83
N LEU A 366 -24.39 3.98 12.95
CA LEU A 366 -24.27 3.76 11.52
C LEU A 366 -23.07 4.53 10.94
N LEU A 367 -22.92 5.81 11.30
CA LEU A 367 -21.79 6.63 10.84
C LEU A 367 -20.44 6.21 11.45
N ALA A 368 -20.42 5.51 12.58
CA ALA A 368 -19.22 4.99 13.21
C ALA A 368 -18.78 3.61 12.67
N ALA A 369 -19.64 2.93 11.92
CA ALA A 369 -19.33 1.60 11.42
C ALA A 369 -18.24 1.67 10.34
N PRO A 370 -17.29 0.71 10.35
CA PRO A 370 -16.24 0.68 9.32
C PRO A 370 -16.78 0.27 7.95
N ALA A 371 -17.93 -0.41 7.91
CA ALA A 371 -18.63 -0.74 6.68
C ALA A 371 -20.16 -0.65 6.88
N PRO A 372 -20.93 -0.18 5.88
CA PRO A 372 -22.37 0.02 5.98
C PRO A 372 -23.15 -1.23 6.37
N ASP A 373 -22.75 -2.41 5.91
CA ASP A 373 -23.39 -3.71 6.11
C ASP A 373 -23.17 -4.32 7.52
N GLN A 374 -22.24 -3.76 8.30
CA GLN A 374 -21.91 -4.29 9.63
C GLN A 374 -22.83 -3.80 10.76
N VAL A 375 -23.88 -3.06 10.42
CA VAL A 375 -24.87 -2.56 11.37
C VAL A 375 -26.23 -3.17 11.06
N ASP A 376 -26.41 -4.43 11.47
CA ASP A 376 -27.72 -5.09 11.43
C ASP A 376 -28.00 -5.80 12.77
N PRO A 377 -29.20 -5.65 13.36
CA PRO A 377 -30.34 -4.88 12.85
C PRO A 377 -30.15 -3.35 12.98
N LEU A 378 -30.67 -2.58 12.01
CA LEU A 378 -30.64 -1.12 11.97
C LEU A 378 -32.07 -0.54 12.07
N SER A 379 -32.27 0.44 12.95
CA SER A 379 -33.51 1.23 12.99
C SER A 379 -33.46 2.38 11.98
N THR A 380 -33.72 2.11 10.70
CA THR A 380 -33.70 3.13 9.63
C THR A 380 -34.61 4.33 9.94
N LYS A 381 -35.76 4.08 10.57
CA LYS A 381 -36.68 5.14 10.99
C LYS A 381 -36.05 6.07 12.03
N ALA A 382 -35.33 5.52 13.01
CA ALA A 382 -34.63 6.31 14.01
C ALA A 382 -33.51 7.14 13.38
N VAL A 383 -32.76 6.57 12.43
CA VAL A 383 -31.71 7.28 11.69
C VAL A 383 -32.27 8.50 10.94
N VAL A 384 -33.35 8.31 10.16
CA VAL A 384 -33.95 9.41 9.37
C VAL A 384 -34.55 10.49 10.27
N ALA A 385 -35.20 10.09 11.38
CA ALA A 385 -35.75 11.04 12.35
C ALA A 385 -34.64 11.87 13.01
N ALA A 386 -33.63 11.21 13.58
CA ALA A 386 -32.50 11.86 14.23
C ALA A 386 -31.73 12.78 13.27
N PHE A 387 -31.50 12.34 12.03
CA PHE A 387 -30.85 13.17 11.02
C PHE A 387 -31.68 14.41 10.65
N SER A 388 -33.00 14.25 10.55
CA SER A 388 -33.90 15.37 10.22
C SER A 388 -33.93 16.44 11.31
N ASP A 389 -33.73 16.04 12.57
CA ASP A 389 -33.70 16.95 13.73
C ASP A 389 -32.37 17.73 13.86
N LEU A 390 -31.29 17.30 13.18
CA LEU A 390 -30.02 18.04 13.21
C LEU A 390 -30.14 19.43 12.58
N PRO A 391 -29.38 20.44 13.04
CA PRO A 391 -29.25 21.73 12.38
C PRO A 391 -28.81 21.63 10.92
N LEU A 392 -29.11 22.67 10.12
CA LEU A 392 -28.84 22.66 8.67
C LEU A 392 -27.37 22.40 8.33
N HIS A 393 -26.43 23.03 9.04
CA HIS A 393 -24.99 22.86 8.77
C HIS A 393 -24.54 21.41 9.00
N GLN A 394 -25.05 20.75 10.04
CA GLN A 394 -24.76 19.34 10.31
C GLN A 394 -25.40 18.42 9.26
N ARG A 395 -26.63 18.72 8.81
CA ARG A 395 -27.24 17.96 7.72
C ARG A 395 -26.46 18.10 6.41
N ARG A 396 -25.98 19.30 6.08
CA ARG A 396 -25.13 19.53 4.89
C ARG A 396 -23.80 18.78 4.98
N HIS A 397 -23.19 18.75 6.16
CA HIS A 397 -21.92 18.07 6.40
C HIS A 397 -22.06 16.53 6.39
N LEU A 398 -23.02 15.99 7.13
CA LEU A 398 -23.17 14.54 7.33
C LEU A 398 -24.03 13.86 6.25
N GLY A 399 -24.90 14.63 5.58
CA GLY A 399 -25.89 14.14 4.62
C GLY A 399 -25.30 13.38 3.44
N PRO A 400 -24.31 13.93 2.71
CA PRO A 400 -23.67 13.24 1.59
C PRO A 400 -23.16 11.85 1.96
N ARG A 401 -22.39 11.75 3.05
CA ARG A 401 -21.86 10.48 3.56
C ARG A 401 -22.98 9.51 3.96
N LEU A 402 -24.01 9.99 4.66
CA LEU A 402 -25.13 9.15 5.08
C LEU A 402 -25.94 8.64 3.88
N GLY A 403 -26.11 9.49 2.86
CA GLY A 403 -26.72 9.13 1.58
C GLY A 403 -25.97 8.02 0.86
N GLU A 404 -24.65 8.16 0.72
CA GLU A 404 -23.76 7.15 0.13
C GLU A 404 -23.82 5.82 0.89
N ILE A 405 -23.89 5.85 2.23
CA ILE A 405 -24.05 4.65 3.06
C ILE A 405 -25.36 3.91 2.73
N PHE A 406 -26.48 4.62 2.55
CA PHE A 406 -27.76 3.99 2.20
C PHE A 406 -27.81 3.51 0.75
N LEU A 407 -27.15 4.20 -0.19
CA LEU A 407 -26.98 3.72 -1.56
C LEU A 407 -26.16 2.43 -1.61
N ALA A 408 -25.05 2.35 -0.87
CA ALA A 408 -24.25 1.14 -0.77
C ALA A 408 -25.02 -0.04 -0.15
N ARG A 409 -26.02 0.24 0.69
CA ARG A 409 -26.95 -0.75 1.26
C ARG A 409 -28.12 -1.11 0.34
N GLY A 410 -28.24 -0.48 -0.84
CA GLY A 410 -29.36 -0.65 -1.76
C GLY A 410 -30.68 -0.04 -1.29
N ASP A 411 -30.68 0.82 -0.26
CA ASP A 411 -31.87 1.53 0.23
C ASP A 411 -31.94 2.94 -0.35
N ARG A 412 -32.22 3.01 -1.65
CA ARG A 412 -32.41 4.25 -2.39
C ARG A 412 -33.48 5.15 -1.77
N SER A 413 -34.55 4.56 -1.23
CA SER A 413 -35.67 5.31 -0.67
C SER A 413 -35.24 6.17 0.53
N THR A 414 -34.37 5.62 1.38
CA THR A 414 -33.80 6.36 2.50
C THR A 414 -32.77 7.38 2.03
N ALA A 415 -31.92 7.04 1.06
CA ALA A 415 -30.95 8.00 0.49
C ALA A 415 -31.63 9.26 -0.07
N LEU A 416 -32.78 9.10 -0.76
CA LEU A 416 -33.62 10.22 -1.22
C LEU A 416 -34.18 11.04 -0.05
N ALA A 417 -34.65 10.40 1.02
CA ALA A 417 -35.14 11.10 2.20
C ALA A 417 -34.03 11.91 2.90
N ILE A 418 -32.80 11.40 2.94
CA ILE A 418 -31.62 12.12 3.45
C ILE A 418 -31.32 13.34 2.57
N ARG A 419 -31.27 13.16 1.23
CA ARG A 419 -31.09 14.28 0.29
C ARG A 419 -32.12 15.38 0.51
N ASP A 420 -33.40 15.01 0.57
CA ASP A 420 -34.50 15.97 0.74
C ASP A 420 -34.35 16.73 2.07
N ALA A 421 -33.89 16.06 3.13
CA ALA A 421 -33.61 16.70 4.40
C ALA A 421 -32.45 17.72 4.34
N VAL A 422 -31.46 17.51 3.49
CA VAL A 422 -30.39 18.49 3.22
C VAL A 422 -30.94 19.69 2.43
N GLN A 423 -31.68 19.43 1.34
CA GLN A 423 -32.18 20.46 0.42
C GLN A 423 -33.22 21.41 1.05
N ARG A 424 -33.94 20.98 2.10
CA ARG A 424 -34.91 21.83 2.82
C ARG A 424 -34.33 23.14 3.39
N GLY A 425 -33.00 23.28 3.48
CA GLY A 425 -32.33 24.50 3.91
C GLY A 425 -32.01 25.53 2.82
N GLY A 426 -32.42 25.28 1.57
CA GLY A 426 -32.10 26.13 0.42
C GLY A 426 -30.87 25.64 -0.35
N PRO A 427 -30.71 26.11 -1.61
CA PRO A 427 -29.66 25.67 -2.51
C PRO A 427 -28.30 26.17 -2.00
N GLU A 428 -27.43 25.23 -1.65
CA GLU A 428 -26.00 25.46 -1.55
C GLU A 428 -25.36 24.19 -2.11
N ASP A 429 -24.93 24.27 -3.37
CA ASP A 429 -24.42 23.13 -4.12
C ASP A 429 -22.94 22.94 -3.76
N SER A 430 -22.67 22.25 -2.65
CA SER A 430 -21.31 21.81 -2.34
C SER A 430 -20.92 20.62 -3.24
N PRO A 431 -19.64 20.45 -3.58
CA PRO A 431 -19.18 19.29 -4.37
C PRO A 431 -19.67 17.94 -3.82
N ASP A 432 -19.68 17.77 -2.48
CA ASP A 432 -20.20 16.55 -1.84
C ASP A 432 -21.69 16.32 -2.10
N GLN A 433 -22.50 17.38 -2.10
CA GLN A 433 -23.93 17.29 -2.39
C GLN A 433 -24.16 16.96 -3.88
N THR A 434 -23.41 17.59 -4.77
CA THR A 434 -23.46 17.30 -6.21
C THR A 434 -23.05 15.86 -6.50
N MET A 435 -21.99 15.36 -5.86
CA MET A 435 -21.57 13.95 -5.98
C MET A 435 -22.63 12.98 -5.45
N MET A 436 -23.27 13.28 -4.32
CA MET A 436 -24.37 12.46 -3.79
C MET A 436 -25.56 12.45 -4.77
N GLN A 437 -25.92 13.62 -5.31
CA GLN A 437 -27.01 13.74 -6.28
C GLN A 437 -26.69 12.97 -7.57
N ALA A 438 -25.47 13.09 -8.09
CA ALA A 438 -25.00 12.32 -9.24
C ALA A 438 -25.11 10.81 -9.01
N LYS A 439 -24.72 10.30 -7.83
CA LYS A 439 -24.87 8.87 -7.50
C LYS A 439 -26.33 8.41 -7.47
N LEU A 440 -27.24 9.25 -6.98
CA LEU A 440 -28.68 8.99 -7.02
C LEU A 440 -29.22 8.96 -8.46
N ASP A 441 -28.70 9.84 -9.32
CA ASP A 441 -29.12 9.94 -10.71
C ASP A 441 -28.59 8.75 -11.53
N ILE A 442 -27.34 8.31 -11.30
CA ILE A 442 -26.80 7.06 -11.86
C ILE A 442 -27.67 5.85 -11.46
N ASP A 443 -27.99 5.70 -10.18
CA ASP A 443 -28.86 4.61 -9.69
C ASP A 443 -30.29 4.68 -10.28
N SER A 444 -30.70 5.86 -10.71
CA SER A 444 -31.99 6.08 -11.38
C SER A 444 -31.98 5.88 -12.90
N GLY A 445 -30.80 5.77 -13.52
CA GLY A 445 -30.62 5.78 -14.97
C GLY A 445 -30.75 7.17 -15.61
N GLU A 446 -30.65 8.26 -14.84
CA GLU A 446 -30.70 9.65 -15.34
C GLU A 446 -29.28 10.15 -15.71
N THR A 447 -28.55 9.40 -16.53
CA THR A 447 -27.11 9.63 -16.82
C THR A 447 -26.81 11.00 -17.46
N SER A 448 -27.71 11.52 -18.30
CA SER A 448 -27.50 12.84 -18.94
C SER A 448 -27.45 14.02 -17.95
N ARG A 449 -28.12 13.91 -16.79
CA ARG A 449 -28.03 14.94 -15.74
C ARG A 449 -26.68 14.88 -15.02
N VAL A 450 -26.18 13.68 -14.79
CA VAL A 450 -24.90 13.41 -14.12
C VAL A 450 -23.76 14.14 -14.83
N GLU A 451 -23.69 14.04 -16.16
CA GLU A 451 -22.66 14.74 -16.92
C GLU A 451 -22.71 16.26 -16.73
N THR A 452 -23.91 16.83 -16.78
CA THR A 452 -24.13 18.28 -16.66
C THR A 452 -23.75 18.77 -15.26
N ASP A 453 -24.12 18.03 -14.23
CA ASP A 453 -23.95 18.42 -12.84
C ASP A 453 -22.51 18.19 -12.34
N LEU A 454 -21.83 17.16 -12.83
CA LEU A 454 -20.46 16.84 -12.42
C LEU A 454 -19.38 17.62 -13.19
N ALA A 455 -19.68 18.15 -14.39
CA ALA A 455 -18.69 18.91 -15.15
C ALA A 455 -18.04 20.07 -14.36
N PRO A 456 -18.78 20.93 -13.63
CA PRO A 456 -18.18 21.98 -12.80
C PRO A 456 -17.37 21.44 -11.61
N VAL A 457 -17.72 20.26 -11.08
CA VAL A 457 -16.99 19.64 -9.96
C VAL A 457 -15.65 19.08 -10.44
N ALA A 458 -15.64 18.53 -11.66
CA ALA A 458 -14.46 17.97 -12.31
C ALA A 458 -13.39 19.02 -12.65
N GLU A 459 -13.75 20.29 -12.80
CA GLU A 459 -12.81 21.40 -13.03
C GLU A 459 -11.97 21.77 -11.79
N GLY A 460 -12.28 21.22 -10.61
CA GLY A 460 -11.56 21.49 -9.37
C GLY A 460 -10.24 20.70 -9.22
N THR A 461 -9.53 20.94 -8.11
CA THR A 461 -8.27 20.25 -7.75
C THR A 461 -8.38 19.37 -6.50
N SER A 462 -9.62 19.10 -6.04
CA SER A 462 -9.88 18.36 -4.81
C SER A 462 -10.00 16.85 -5.05
N SER A 463 -10.02 16.04 -3.99
CA SER A 463 -10.37 14.62 -4.08
C SER A 463 -11.75 14.38 -4.69
N ARG A 464 -12.70 15.30 -4.49
CA ARG A 464 -14.02 15.24 -5.14
C ARG A 464 -13.97 15.55 -6.63
N ALA A 465 -13.03 16.38 -7.08
CA ALA A 465 -12.81 16.57 -8.52
C ALA A 465 -12.28 15.29 -9.17
N ALA A 466 -11.36 14.58 -8.49
CA ALA A 466 -10.87 13.27 -8.94
C ALA A 466 -12.01 12.24 -9.03
N GLU A 467 -12.87 12.17 -8.01
CA GLU A 467 -14.03 11.28 -8.03
C GLU A 467 -15.03 11.64 -9.15
N ALA A 468 -15.26 12.93 -9.39
CA ALA A 468 -16.11 13.40 -10.49
C ALA A 468 -15.55 13.00 -11.86
N LEU A 469 -14.25 13.20 -12.11
CA LEU A 469 -13.60 12.80 -13.37
C LEU A 469 -13.66 11.29 -13.58
N LEU A 470 -13.38 10.50 -12.54
CA LEU A 470 -13.52 9.04 -12.61
C LEU A 470 -14.95 8.63 -12.98
N THR A 471 -15.95 9.26 -12.33
CA THR A 471 -17.36 8.97 -12.57
C THR A 471 -17.77 9.33 -14.00
N LEU A 472 -17.32 10.47 -14.53
CA LEU A 472 -17.61 10.89 -15.90
C LEU A 472 -16.98 9.97 -16.94
N ILE A 473 -15.73 9.54 -16.73
CA ILE A 473 -15.04 8.58 -17.60
C ILE A 473 -15.76 7.24 -17.59
N ASP A 474 -16.03 6.68 -16.41
CA ASP A 474 -16.71 5.39 -16.27
C ASP A 474 -18.12 5.43 -16.88
N LEU A 475 -18.82 6.56 -16.77
CA LEU A 475 -20.15 6.75 -17.35
C LEU A 475 -20.13 6.69 -18.88
N ARG A 476 -19.24 7.44 -19.53
CA ARG A 476 -19.13 7.45 -21.00
C ARG A 476 -18.72 6.09 -21.53
N MET A 477 -17.77 5.43 -20.86
CA MET A 477 -17.37 4.07 -21.22
C MET A 477 -18.51 3.07 -21.06
N ALA A 478 -19.34 3.19 -20.01
CA ALA A 478 -20.49 2.31 -19.80
C ALA A 478 -21.59 2.51 -20.85
N ASP A 479 -21.74 3.73 -21.36
CA ASP A 479 -22.71 4.09 -22.40
C ASP A 479 -22.16 3.86 -23.84
N ASP A 480 -20.96 3.28 -23.99
CA ASP A 480 -20.24 3.06 -25.27
C ASP A 480 -20.02 4.37 -26.06
N GLU A 481 -19.88 5.48 -25.33
CA GLU A 481 -19.62 6.81 -25.88
C GLU A 481 -18.13 7.16 -25.80
N THR A 482 -17.65 7.94 -26.79
CA THR A 482 -16.27 8.45 -26.77
C THR A 482 -16.04 9.32 -25.54
N VAL A 483 -15.04 8.97 -24.72
CA VAL A 483 -14.67 9.73 -23.51
C VAL A 483 -14.20 11.13 -23.91
N GLY A 484 -13.35 11.20 -24.93
CA GLY A 484 -12.88 12.45 -25.52
C GLY A 484 -11.59 12.97 -24.88
N PRO A 485 -10.76 13.70 -25.65
CA PRO A 485 -9.43 14.12 -25.22
C PRO A 485 -9.45 15.03 -23.99
N ASP A 486 -10.43 15.93 -23.88
CA ASP A 486 -10.49 16.92 -22.78
C ASP A 486 -10.64 16.26 -21.40
N LEU A 487 -11.45 15.20 -21.29
CA LEU A 487 -11.63 14.47 -20.02
C LEU A 487 -10.38 13.65 -19.68
N ILE A 488 -9.75 13.02 -20.67
CA ILE A 488 -8.50 12.26 -20.49
C ILE A 488 -7.39 13.19 -20.02
N GLU A 489 -7.20 14.33 -20.71
CA GLU A 489 -6.20 15.33 -20.33
C GLU A 489 -6.46 15.91 -18.93
N SER A 490 -7.72 16.16 -18.57
CA SER A 490 -8.10 16.64 -17.23
C SER A 490 -7.78 15.60 -16.14
N ALA A 491 -8.06 14.32 -16.40
CA ALA A 491 -7.72 13.23 -15.49
C ALA A 491 -6.21 13.06 -15.33
N GLU A 492 -5.45 13.17 -16.42
CA GLU A 492 -3.99 13.09 -16.38
C GLU A 492 -3.36 14.29 -15.64
N ALA A 493 -3.85 15.50 -15.88
CA ALA A 493 -3.40 16.70 -15.19
C ALA A 493 -3.66 16.60 -13.68
N LEU A 494 -4.88 16.19 -13.29
CA LEU A 494 -5.19 16.04 -11.87
C LEU A 494 -4.44 14.87 -11.23
N ALA A 495 -4.21 13.78 -11.95
CA ALA A 495 -3.36 12.68 -11.47
C ALA A 495 -1.93 13.15 -11.17
N PHE A 496 -1.39 14.05 -12.01
CA PHE A 496 -0.09 14.66 -11.79
C PHE A 496 -0.07 15.55 -10.54
N ASP A 497 -1.09 16.38 -10.35
CA ASP A 497 -1.21 17.25 -9.17
C ASP A 497 -1.36 16.45 -7.86
N LEU A 498 -2.04 15.30 -7.92
CA LEU A 498 -2.27 14.40 -6.79
C LEU A 498 -1.20 13.30 -6.68
N ALA A 499 -0.03 13.46 -7.28
CA ALA A 499 1.01 12.43 -7.34
C ALA A 499 1.33 11.84 -5.94
N GLY A 500 1.44 10.50 -5.89
CA GLY A 500 1.70 9.76 -4.65
C GLY A 500 0.45 9.44 -3.82
N THR A 501 -0.74 9.80 -4.28
CA THR A 501 -2.02 9.43 -3.65
C THR A 501 -2.71 8.25 -4.35
N PRO A 502 -3.59 7.51 -3.65
CA PRO A 502 -4.43 6.48 -4.28
C PRO A 502 -5.33 7.02 -5.40
N GLU A 503 -5.78 8.27 -5.28
CA GLU A 503 -6.62 8.95 -6.27
C GLU A 503 -5.86 9.17 -7.59
N ALA A 504 -4.59 9.58 -7.52
CA ALA A 504 -3.74 9.72 -8.72
C ALA A 504 -3.55 8.39 -9.45
N ALA A 505 -3.34 7.29 -8.72
CA ALA A 505 -3.23 5.96 -9.32
C ALA A 505 -4.54 5.56 -10.03
N ARG A 506 -5.70 5.82 -9.41
CA ARG A 506 -7.00 5.55 -10.03
C ARG A 506 -7.23 6.39 -11.29
N LEU A 507 -6.95 7.69 -11.25
CA LEU A 507 -7.08 8.58 -12.42
C LEU A 507 -6.15 8.17 -13.55
N THR A 508 -4.90 7.81 -13.23
CA THR A 508 -3.92 7.33 -14.21
C THR A 508 -4.40 6.07 -14.92
N ALA A 509 -4.92 5.09 -14.16
CA ALA A 509 -5.48 3.88 -14.73
C ALA A 509 -6.74 4.16 -15.55
N ALA A 510 -7.62 5.07 -15.09
CA ALA A 510 -8.82 5.46 -15.83
C ALA A 510 -8.47 6.16 -17.15
N GLY A 511 -7.47 7.04 -17.17
CA GLY A 511 -6.99 7.68 -18.40
C GLY A 511 -6.46 6.68 -19.42
N ALA A 512 -5.68 5.68 -18.98
CA ALA A 512 -5.22 4.61 -19.86
C ALA A 512 -6.38 3.77 -20.42
N ARG A 513 -7.36 3.40 -19.59
CA ARG A 513 -8.57 2.69 -20.04
C ARG A 513 -9.41 3.52 -21.02
N ALA A 514 -9.53 4.82 -20.78
CA ALA A 514 -10.24 5.73 -21.67
C ALA A 514 -9.55 5.83 -23.04
N LEU A 515 -8.20 5.86 -23.09
CA LEU A 515 -7.47 5.81 -24.36
C LEU A 515 -7.71 4.52 -25.12
N ILE A 516 -7.76 3.37 -24.44
CA ILE A 516 -8.08 2.07 -25.05
C ILE A 516 -9.50 2.11 -25.61
N HIS A 517 -10.47 2.55 -24.80
CA HIS A 517 -11.88 2.65 -25.17
C HIS A 517 -12.13 3.56 -26.39
N ASP A 518 -11.44 4.70 -26.46
CA ASP A 518 -11.56 5.63 -27.59
C ASP A 518 -10.82 5.15 -28.86
N GLY A 519 -10.27 3.93 -28.87
CA GLY A 519 -9.49 3.38 -29.98
C GLY A 519 -8.11 4.02 -30.16
N ARG A 520 -7.66 4.84 -29.20
CA ARG A 520 -6.34 5.50 -29.20
C ARG A 520 -5.25 4.56 -28.68
N ILE A 521 -5.17 3.38 -29.28
CA ILE A 521 -4.37 2.25 -28.77
C ILE A 521 -2.88 2.55 -28.72
N GLN A 522 -2.34 3.29 -29.69
CA GLN A 522 -0.93 3.70 -29.65
C GLN A 522 -0.63 4.55 -28.41
N ASP A 523 -1.48 5.55 -28.14
CA ASP A 523 -1.29 6.45 -27.00
C ASP A 523 -1.42 5.68 -25.69
N ALA A 524 -2.34 4.71 -25.62
CA ALA A 524 -2.49 3.81 -24.49
C ALA A 524 -1.22 2.95 -24.26
N LEU A 525 -0.68 2.34 -25.31
CA LEU A 525 0.55 1.52 -25.22
C LEU A 525 1.75 2.36 -24.78
N ASP A 526 1.96 3.54 -25.38
CA ASP A 526 3.05 4.45 -25.02
C ASP A 526 2.91 4.90 -23.54
N LYS A 527 1.68 5.16 -23.09
CA LYS A 527 1.39 5.49 -21.69
C LYS A 527 1.71 4.33 -20.75
N ILE A 528 1.25 3.13 -21.09
CA ILE A 528 1.48 1.92 -20.29
C ILE A 528 2.96 1.59 -20.19
N GLU A 529 3.74 1.76 -21.26
CA GLU A 529 5.20 1.61 -21.25
C GLU A 529 5.85 2.61 -20.27
N GLN A 530 5.49 3.89 -20.35
CA GLN A 530 5.99 4.92 -19.42
C GLN A 530 5.65 4.61 -17.95
N LEU A 531 4.48 4.02 -17.70
CA LEU A 531 4.05 3.63 -16.36
C LEU A 531 4.83 2.41 -15.84
N GLY A 532 5.24 1.49 -16.71
CA GLY A 532 6.06 0.33 -16.36
C GLY A 532 7.47 0.67 -15.86
N ASP A 533 7.98 1.85 -16.21
CA ASP A 533 9.26 2.37 -15.71
C ASP A 533 9.14 3.04 -14.31
N GLY A 534 7.92 3.25 -13.80
CA GLY A 534 7.63 3.94 -12.55
C GLY A 534 6.93 3.08 -11.49
N GLU A 535 6.75 3.64 -10.29
CA GLU A 535 5.98 3.03 -9.18
C GLU A 535 4.55 3.60 -9.08
N ALA A 536 4.03 4.18 -10.18
CA ALA A 536 2.77 4.93 -10.17
C ALA A 536 1.53 4.02 -10.02
N LEU A 537 1.62 2.77 -10.48
CA LEU A 537 0.53 1.78 -10.43
C LEU A 537 1.01 0.48 -9.80
N ALA A 538 0.08 -0.25 -9.18
CA ALA A 538 0.31 -1.61 -8.74
C ALA A 538 0.59 -2.51 -9.97
N PRO A 539 1.51 -3.50 -9.87
CA PRO A 539 1.86 -4.39 -10.97
C PRO A 539 0.64 -5.10 -11.59
N GLU A 540 -0.32 -5.49 -10.77
CA GLU A 540 -1.54 -6.19 -11.21
C GLU A 540 -2.43 -5.29 -12.09
N THR A 541 -2.53 -4.00 -11.74
CA THR A 541 -3.28 -3.01 -12.54
C THR A 541 -2.59 -2.76 -13.87
N LEU A 542 -1.25 -2.67 -13.86
CA LEU A 542 -0.48 -2.48 -15.09
C LEU A 542 -0.60 -3.66 -16.04
N GLU A 543 -0.53 -4.90 -15.52
CA GLU A 543 -0.72 -6.13 -16.30
C GLU A 543 -2.13 -6.20 -16.91
N ALA A 544 -3.16 -5.78 -16.16
CA ALA A 544 -4.53 -5.69 -16.67
C ALA A 544 -4.63 -4.69 -17.83
N LEU A 545 -4.08 -3.47 -17.69
CA LEU A 545 -4.06 -2.46 -18.74
C LEU A 545 -3.31 -2.93 -20.00
N GLN A 546 -2.17 -3.60 -19.82
CA GLN A 546 -1.43 -4.21 -20.92
C GLN A 546 -2.28 -5.25 -21.66
N THR A 547 -2.99 -6.10 -20.92
CA THR A 547 -3.85 -7.13 -21.50
C THR A 547 -5.02 -6.51 -22.28
N ASP A 548 -5.66 -5.48 -21.71
CA ASP A 548 -6.76 -4.77 -22.36
C ASP A 548 -6.30 -4.08 -23.65
N ALA A 549 -5.17 -3.36 -23.60
CA ALA A 549 -4.61 -2.67 -24.77
C ALA A 549 -4.20 -3.65 -25.88
N LEU A 550 -3.63 -4.81 -25.53
CA LEU A 550 -3.27 -5.86 -26.50
C LEU A 550 -4.50 -6.52 -27.11
N THR A 551 -5.57 -6.67 -26.33
CA THR A 551 -6.84 -7.22 -26.83
C THR A 551 -7.47 -6.25 -27.83
N ALA A 552 -7.57 -4.97 -27.47
CA ALA A 552 -8.05 -3.93 -28.38
C ALA A 552 -7.19 -3.86 -29.65
N LEU A 553 -5.85 -3.96 -29.53
CA LEU A 553 -4.96 -4.00 -30.69
C LEU A 553 -5.31 -5.15 -31.65
N LEU A 554 -5.68 -6.32 -31.15
CA LEU A 554 -5.97 -7.51 -31.95
C LEU A 554 -7.37 -7.49 -32.58
N GLU A 555 -8.35 -6.92 -31.89
CA GLU A 555 -9.76 -7.00 -32.25
C GLU A 555 -10.29 -5.75 -32.95
N GLU A 556 -9.76 -4.56 -32.60
CA GLU A 556 -10.35 -3.27 -32.99
C GLU A 556 -9.53 -2.52 -34.05
N THR A 557 -8.30 -2.95 -34.33
CA THR A 557 -7.45 -2.29 -35.36
C THR A 557 -7.56 -2.93 -36.73
N ASP A 558 -7.37 -2.10 -37.76
CA ASP A 558 -7.19 -2.60 -39.12
C ASP A 558 -5.80 -3.23 -39.33
N ASP A 559 -5.60 -3.90 -40.45
CA ASP A 559 -4.35 -4.62 -40.70
C ASP A 559 -3.12 -3.70 -40.79
N ALA A 560 -3.28 -2.44 -41.24
CA ALA A 560 -2.18 -1.51 -41.36
C ALA A 560 -1.76 -0.97 -39.99
N GLU A 561 -2.73 -0.60 -39.16
CA GLU A 561 -2.54 -0.17 -37.79
C GLU A 561 -1.98 -1.30 -36.93
N PHE A 562 -2.55 -2.50 -37.02
CA PHE A 562 -2.05 -3.70 -36.35
C PHE A 562 -0.57 -3.90 -36.65
N LEU A 563 -0.16 -3.89 -37.93
CA LEU A 563 1.24 -4.10 -38.30
C LEU A 563 2.16 -2.99 -37.78
N ARG A 564 1.72 -1.73 -37.83
CA ARG A 564 2.50 -0.60 -37.33
C ARG A 564 2.74 -0.71 -35.82
N MET A 565 1.71 -1.07 -35.06
CA MET A 565 1.74 -1.10 -33.59
C MET A 565 2.33 -2.41 -33.03
N SER A 566 2.14 -3.55 -33.70
CA SER A 566 2.58 -4.87 -33.19
C SER A 566 4.05 -5.20 -33.46
N LEU A 567 4.67 -4.63 -34.49
CA LEU A 567 6.07 -4.92 -34.83
C LEU A 567 7.07 -4.54 -33.72
N PRO A 568 6.97 -3.37 -33.05
CA PRO A 568 7.81 -3.03 -31.90
C PRO A 568 7.63 -4.00 -30.72
N LEU A 569 6.42 -4.54 -30.54
CA LEU A 569 6.10 -5.45 -29.43
C LEU A 569 6.78 -6.82 -29.56
N LEU A 570 7.25 -7.20 -30.75
CA LEU A 570 7.93 -8.49 -30.98
C LEU A 570 9.22 -8.66 -30.16
N ASP A 571 9.82 -7.55 -29.71
CA ASP A 571 11.05 -7.56 -28.93
C ASP A 571 10.80 -7.29 -27.42
N THR A 572 9.52 -7.25 -27.01
CA THR A 572 9.09 -7.04 -25.62
C THR A 572 8.72 -8.36 -24.93
N ASP A 573 8.88 -8.43 -23.60
CA ASP A 573 8.50 -9.61 -22.83
C ASP A 573 6.99 -9.59 -22.54
N LEU A 574 6.23 -10.22 -23.43
CA LEU A 574 4.78 -10.30 -23.30
C LEU A 574 4.31 -11.63 -22.66
N PRO A 575 3.16 -11.61 -21.96
CA PRO A 575 2.49 -12.83 -21.51
C PRO A 575 2.33 -13.85 -22.64
N ARG A 576 2.43 -15.15 -22.32
CA ARG A 576 2.36 -16.24 -23.32
C ARG A 576 1.08 -16.21 -24.15
N THR A 577 -0.04 -15.80 -23.55
CA THR A 577 -1.34 -15.66 -24.24
C THR A 577 -1.24 -14.58 -25.32
N ALA A 578 -0.85 -13.36 -24.95
CA ALA A 578 -0.65 -12.26 -25.90
C ALA A 578 0.29 -12.62 -27.06
N ARG A 579 1.41 -13.31 -26.78
CA ARG A 579 2.35 -13.76 -27.82
C ARG A 579 1.71 -14.74 -28.80
N ARG A 580 0.88 -15.64 -28.32
CA ARG A 580 0.15 -16.59 -29.16
C ARG A 580 -0.89 -15.88 -30.03
N ASP A 581 -1.59 -14.92 -29.47
CA ASP A 581 -2.66 -14.21 -30.18
C ASP A 581 -2.07 -13.27 -31.24
N LEU A 582 -0.96 -12.58 -30.93
CA LEU A 582 -0.14 -11.87 -31.91
C LEU A 582 0.34 -12.80 -33.03
N ALA A 583 0.91 -13.96 -32.68
CA ALA A 583 1.39 -14.92 -33.68
C ALA A 583 0.27 -15.42 -34.61
N ARG A 584 -0.93 -15.66 -34.06
CA ARG A 584 -2.11 -16.02 -34.86
C ARG A 584 -2.54 -14.89 -35.78
N ARG A 585 -2.55 -13.64 -35.31
CA ARG A 585 -2.90 -12.49 -36.15
C ARG A 585 -1.87 -12.25 -37.26
N PHE A 586 -0.58 -12.42 -37.00
CA PHE A 586 0.44 -12.38 -38.06
C PHE A 586 0.25 -13.50 -39.09
N LEU A 587 -0.13 -14.71 -38.67
CA LEU A 587 -0.45 -15.79 -39.60
C LEU A 587 -1.71 -15.50 -40.44
N SER A 588 -2.75 -14.88 -39.89
CA SER A 588 -3.91 -14.51 -40.70
C SER A 588 -3.55 -13.49 -41.79
N LEU A 589 -2.49 -12.71 -41.60
CA LEU A 589 -1.92 -11.77 -42.58
C LEU A 589 -0.83 -12.37 -43.48
N ASP A 590 -0.61 -13.68 -43.41
CA ASP A 590 0.42 -14.40 -44.15
C ASP A 590 1.86 -13.92 -43.88
N LEU A 591 2.13 -13.58 -42.62
CA LEU A 591 3.44 -13.14 -42.11
C LEU A 591 4.07 -14.19 -41.16
N PRO A 592 4.46 -15.38 -41.66
CA PRO A 592 4.96 -16.48 -40.83
C PRO A 592 6.28 -16.14 -40.11
N GLY A 593 7.11 -15.26 -40.68
CA GLY A 593 8.37 -14.85 -40.04
C GLY A 593 8.15 -14.05 -38.76
N GLN A 594 7.19 -13.14 -38.77
CA GLN A 594 6.77 -12.32 -37.65
C GLN A 594 6.04 -13.17 -36.60
N ALA A 595 5.15 -14.06 -37.04
CA ALA A 595 4.49 -15.02 -36.16
C ALA A 595 5.49 -15.90 -35.40
N ARG A 596 6.57 -16.34 -36.07
CA ARG A 596 7.66 -17.05 -35.40
C ARG A 596 8.35 -16.19 -34.36
N ARG A 597 8.75 -14.96 -34.72
CA ARG A 597 9.41 -14.03 -33.80
C ARG A 597 8.57 -13.75 -32.56
N ALA A 598 7.25 -13.59 -32.70
CA ALA A 598 6.34 -13.39 -31.58
C ALA A 598 6.39 -14.54 -30.55
N LEU A 599 6.71 -15.76 -31.00
CA LEU A 599 6.84 -16.94 -30.14
C LEU A 599 8.29 -17.20 -29.69
N ASP A 600 9.28 -16.57 -30.30
CA ASP A 600 10.71 -16.88 -30.18
C ASP A 600 11.40 -16.05 -29.08
N ILE A 601 10.94 -16.22 -27.83
CA ILE A 601 11.54 -15.55 -26.66
C ILE A 601 12.13 -16.62 -25.70
N GLY A 602 13.37 -17.01 -25.97
CA GLY A 602 14.22 -17.75 -25.02
C GLY A 602 14.10 -19.29 -25.00
N VAL A 603 14.78 -19.90 -24.02
CA VAL A 603 14.92 -21.36 -23.84
C VAL A 603 13.72 -21.95 -23.08
N VAL A 604 12.49 -21.70 -23.56
CA VAL A 604 11.28 -22.25 -22.97
C VAL A 604 10.69 -23.29 -23.93
N VAL A 605 10.42 -24.49 -23.43
CA VAL A 605 9.77 -25.54 -24.23
C VAL A 605 8.37 -25.05 -24.67
N PRO A 606 8.08 -25.02 -25.98
CA PRO A 606 6.78 -24.59 -26.47
C PRO A 606 5.65 -25.48 -25.96
N THR A 607 4.55 -24.88 -25.54
CA THR A 607 3.31 -25.59 -25.18
C THR A 607 2.71 -26.27 -26.41
N PRO A 608 1.82 -27.27 -26.22
CA PRO A 608 1.08 -27.86 -27.35
C PRO A 608 0.41 -26.83 -28.27
N ALA A 609 -0.17 -25.77 -27.71
CA ALA A 609 -0.81 -24.71 -28.48
C ALA A 609 0.18 -23.87 -29.31
N GLU A 610 1.35 -23.54 -28.75
CA GLU A 610 2.41 -22.82 -29.50
C GLU A 610 3.05 -23.73 -30.55
N ARG A 611 3.20 -25.03 -30.28
CA ARG A 611 3.68 -26.01 -31.26
C ARG A 611 2.79 -26.09 -32.49
N LEU A 612 1.47 -26.01 -32.32
CA LEU A 612 0.54 -25.94 -33.46
C LEU A 612 0.79 -24.71 -34.33
N ILE A 613 0.96 -23.54 -33.70
CA ILE A 613 1.25 -22.29 -34.41
C ILE A 613 2.60 -22.40 -35.13
N LEU A 614 3.65 -22.92 -34.48
CA LEU A 614 4.97 -23.13 -35.08
C LEU A 614 4.96 -24.17 -36.22
N ALA A 615 4.11 -25.19 -36.14
CA ALA A 615 3.91 -26.14 -37.22
C ALA A 615 3.28 -25.47 -38.45
N GLU A 616 2.24 -24.66 -38.25
CA GLU A 616 1.60 -23.89 -39.33
C GLU A 616 2.57 -22.89 -39.96
N VAL A 617 3.32 -22.15 -39.14
CA VAL A 617 4.40 -21.26 -39.59
C VAL A 617 5.39 -22.02 -40.48
N ALA A 618 5.85 -23.19 -40.05
CA ALA A 618 6.80 -23.99 -40.81
C ALA A 618 6.21 -24.52 -42.13
N LEU A 619 4.92 -24.88 -42.15
CA LEU A 619 4.22 -25.29 -43.38
C LEU A 619 4.12 -24.16 -44.40
N ARG A 620 3.78 -22.94 -43.97
CA ARG A 620 3.71 -21.77 -44.84
C ARG A 620 5.08 -21.37 -45.40
N GLU A 621 6.14 -21.58 -44.64
CA GLU A 621 7.52 -21.40 -45.12
C GLU A 621 8.06 -22.55 -45.98
N GLY A 622 7.28 -23.60 -46.23
CA GLY A 622 7.72 -24.77 -47.00
C GLY A 622 8.71 -25.69 -46.26
N LYS A 623 8.85 -25.54 -44.93
CA LYS A 623 9.76 -26.33 -44.09
C LYS A 623 9.03 -27.53 -43.49
N GLY A 624 8.56 -28.43 -44.34
CA GLY A 624 7.72 -29.58 -43.94
C GLY A 624 8.34 -30.50 -42.88
N GLU A 625 9.65 -30.75 -42.92
CA GLU A 625 10.34 -31.55 -41.90
C GLU A 625 10.32 -30.88 -40.51
N ILE A 626 10.42 -29.55 -40.45
CA ILE A 626 10.32 -28.79 -39.21
C ILE A 626 8.88 -28.81 -38.69
N ALA A 627 7.89 -28.64 -39.59
CA ALA A 627 6.48 -28.74 -39.23
C ALA A 627 6.14 -30.10 -38.61
N GLU A 628 6.63 -31.19 -39.21
CA GLU A 628 6.47 -32.54 -38.67
C GLU A 628 6.98 -32.64 -37.24
N SER A 629 8.19 -32.12 -36.97
CA SER A 629 8.81 -32.15 -35.64
C SER A 629 7.94 -31.51 -34.55
N TYR A 630 7.21 -30.44 -34.90
CA TYR A 630 6.29 -29.77 -33.99
C TYR A 630 4.99 -30.54 -33.80
N LEU A 631 4.52 -31.30 -34.80
CA LEU A 631 3.28 -32.08 -34.74
C LEU A 631 3.43 -33.43 -34.02
N VAL A 632 4.64 -33.98 -33.92
CA VAL A 632 4.88 -35.31 -33.31
C VAL A 632 4.30 -35.40 -31.88
N GLY A 633 3.40 -36.35 -31.66
CA GLY A 633 2.84 -36.63 -30.33
C GLY A 633 1.74 -35.65 -29.88
N LEU A 634 1.23 -34.81 -30.78
CA LEU A 634 0.01 -34.03 -30.54
C LEU A 634 -1.21 -34.82 -31.05
N ASP A 635 -2.21 -35.03 -30.18
CA ASP A 635 -3.43 -35.78 -30.53
C ASP A 635 -4.69 -34.88 -30.52
N MET A 636 -4.55 -33.65 -31.02
CA MET A 636 -5.64 -32.69 -31.14
C MET A 636 -6.17 -32.63 -32.59
N PRO A 637 -7.45 -32.30 -32.82
CA PRO A 637 -8.02 -32.23 -34.17
C PRO A 637 -7.21 -31.35 -35.13
N GLU A 638 -6.79 -30.17 -34.68
CA GLU A 638 -6.02 -29.21 -35.45
C GLU A 638 -4.64 -29.76 -35.84
N ALA A 639 -4.03 -30.59 -34.98
CA ALA A 639 -2.77 -31.25 -35.29
C ALA A 639 -2.94 -32.24 -36.44
N ARG A 640 -4.05 -33.00 -36.44
CA ARG A 640 -4.35 -34.00 -37.48
C ARG A 640 -4.61 -33.33 -38.82
N ASP A 641 -5.30 -32.18 -38.81
CA ASP A 641 -5.55 -31.39 -40.02
C ASP A 641 -4.22 -30.88 -40.63
N LEU A 642 -3.32 -30.34 -39.80
CA LEU A 642 -1.99 -29.91 -40.25
C LEU A 642 -1.12 -31.09 -40.72
N THR A 643 -1.23 -32.26 -40.10
CA THR A 643 -0.55 -33.48 -40.56
C THR A 643 -1.07 -33.92 -41.93
N ALA A 644 -2.39 -33.93 -42.13
CA ALA A 644 -2.99 -34.26 -43.42
C ALA A 644 -2.57 -33.27 -44.52
N GLU A 645 -2.47 -31.98 -44.21
CA GLU A 645 -1.95 -30.98 -45.15
C GLU A 645 -0.47 -31.22 -45.50
N LEU A 646 0.36 -31.53 -44.48
CA LEU A 646 1.77 -31.85 -44.68
C LEU A 646 1.95 -33.06 -45.62
N GLU A 647 1.19 -34.13 -45.40
CA GLU A 647 1.20 -35.34 -46.23
C GLU A 647 0.78 -35.02 -47.68
N ALA A 648 -0.32 -34.27 -47.86
CA ALA A 648 -0.78 -33.86 -49.18
C ALA A 648 0.27 -33.01 -49.93
N ARG A 649 1.02 -32.15 -49.23
CA ARG A 649 2.13 -31.37 -49.81
C ARG A 649 3.30 -32.28 -50.20
N ARG A 650 3.66 -33.26 -49.36
CA ARG A 650 4.70 -34.26 -49.67
C ARG A 650 4.36 -35.07 -50.91
N ASP A 651 3.14 -35.56 -51.01
CA ASP A 651 2.66 -36.35 -52.16
C ASP A 651 2.73 -35.55 -53.46
N ARG A 652 2.37 -34.26 -53.42
CA ARG A 652 2.51 -33.36 -54.59
C ARG A 652 3.97 -33.20 -55.02
N VAL A 653 4.90 -33.02 -54.08
CA VAL A 653 6.33 -32.90 -54.39
C VAL A 653 6.88 -34.20 -54.97
N GLN A 654 6.52 -35.36 -54.38
CA GLN A 654 6.92 -36.66 -54.92
C GLN A 654 6.35 -36.91 -56.32
N ALA A 655 5.08 -36.57 -56.57
CA ALA A 655 4.47 -36.68 -57.89
C ALA A 655 5.14 -35.76 -58.92
N THR A 656 5.49 -34.53 -58.53
CA THR A 656 6.20 -33.59 -59.41
C THR A 656 7.61 -34.08 -59.75
N ASN A 657 8.33 -34.62 -58.76
CA ASN A 657 9.66 -35.20 -58.98
C ASN A 657 9.59 -36.45 -59.87
N ALA A 658 8.59 -37.32 -59.67
CA ALA A 658 8.36 -38.49 -60.52
C ALA A 658 8.02 -38.08 -61.97
N GLN A 659 7.24 -37.02 -62.17
CA GLN A 659 6.96 -36.46 -63.50
C GLN A 659 8.22 -35.88 -64.16
N ALA A 660 9.05 -35.13 -63.41
CA ALA A 660 10.32 -34.60 -63.91
C ALA A 660 11.31 -35.71 -64.31
N GLU A 661 11.32 -36.84 -63.57
CA GLU A 661 12.11 -38.02 -63.92
C GLU A 661 11.59 -38.72 -65.19
N THR A 662 10.29 -38.66 -65.48
CA THR A 662 9.71 -39.23 -66.71
C THR A 662 9.80 -38.32 -67.95
N GLU A 663 9.91 -36.99 -67.77
CA GLU A 663 9.95 -36.02 -68.89
C GLU A 663 11.37 -35.64 -69.36
N GLY A 664 12.45 -36.05 -68.66
CA GLY A 664 13.80 -35.56 -68.97
C GLY A 664 14.93 -36.55 -68.78
N THR A 665 15.08 -37.50 -69.71
CA THR A 665 16.42 -38.03 -70.07
C THR A 665 16.92 -37.38 -71.36
N GLU A 666 16.89 -36.05 -71.46
CA GLU A 666 17.85 -35.37 -72.32
C GLU A 666 19.12 -35.18 -71.51
N THR A 667 20.18 -35.85 -71.95
CA THR A 667 21.50 -35.84 -71.32
C THR A 667 21.95 -34.42 -71.01
N ALA A 668 21.92 -34.05 -69.72
CA ALA A 668 22.50 -32.80 -69.24
C ALA A 668 23.96 -32.72 -69.71
N PRO A 669 24.43 -31.58 -70.27
CA PRO A 669 25.78 -31.46 -70.75
C PRO A 669 26.78 -31.63 -69.59
N THR A 670 27.56 -32.71 -69.61
CA THR A 670 28.58 -32.98 -68.59
C THR A 670 29.79 -32.08 -68.81
N GLY A 671 29.68 -30.81 -68.40
CA GLY A 671 30.77 -29.84 -68.41
C GLY A 671 30.31 -28.43 -67.99
N VAL A 672 31.11 -27.73 -67.18
CA VAL A 672 30.80 -26.38 -66.66
C VAL A 672 30.49 -25.39 -67.80
N LEU A 673 31.25 -25.46 -68.90
CA LEU A 673 31.03 -24.60 -70.07
C LEU A 673 29.72 -24.88 -70.79
N ALA A 674 29.30 -26.15 -70.86
CA ALA A 674 28.09 -26.53 -71.56
C ALA A 674 26.84 -26.24 -70.70
N ARG A 675 26.94 -26.38 -69.37
CA ARG A 675 25.92 -25.89 -68.43
C ARG A 675 25.76 -24.37 -68.46
N ASN A 676 26.87 -23.63 -68.51
CA ASN A 676 26.80 -22.16 -68.60
C ASN A 676 26.17 -21.70 -69.92
N ARG A 677 26.40 -22.42 -71.02
CA ARG A 677 25.82 -22.10 -72.31
C ARG A 677 24.32 -22.39 -72.34
N ASP A 678 23.91 -23.51 -71.77
CA ASP A 678 22.50 -23.88 -71.63
C ASP A 678 21.73 -22.89 -70.73
N LEU A 679 22.32 -22.47 -69.60
CA LEU A 679 21.76 -21.42 -68.75
C LEU A 679 21.62 -20.06 -69.47
N LEU A 680 22.56 -19.70 -70.33
CA LEU A 680 22.48 -18.48 -71.13
C LEU A 680 21.40 -18.56 -72.22
N ASP A 681 21.24 -19.73 -72.84
CA ASP A 681 20.20 -19.95 -73.85
C ASP A 681 18.80 -20.02 -73.21
N GLN A 682 18.66 -20.64 -72.03
CA GLN A 682 17.43 -20.61 -71.23
C GLN A 682 17.08 -19.20 -70.76
N SER A 683 18.08 -18.42 -70.33
CA SER A 683 17.88 -17.01 -69.96
C SER A 683 17.43 -16.16 -71.16
N ARG A 684 17.97 -16.41 -72.36
CA ARG A 684 17.54 -15.73 -73.60
C ARG A 684 16.08 -16.10 -73.94
N ALA A 685 15.73 -17.39 -73.90
CA ALA A 685 14.38 -17.85 -74.17
C ALA A 685 13.35 -17.31 -73.16
N ALA A 686 13.73 -17.18 -71.88
CA ALA A 686 12.88 -16.56 -70.87
C ALA A 686 12.64 -15.07 -71.14
N ARG A 687 13.68 -14.32 -71.57
CA ARG A 687 13.54 -12.91 -71.95
C ARG A 687 12.66 -12.73 -73.17
N GLU A 688 12.83 -13.57 -74.20
CA GLU A 688 11.97 -13.53 -75.40
C GLU A 688 10.49 -13.82 -75.08
N ARG A 689 10.22 -14.75 -74.15
CA ARG A 689 8.85 -14.98 -73.65
C ARG A 689 8.32 -13.79 -72.85
N LEU A 690 9.15 -13.17 -72.01
CA LEU A 690 8.77 -12.01 -71.23
C LEU A 690 8.45 -10.82 -72.17
N ASP A 691 9.28 -10.59 -73.19
CA ASP A 691 9.08 -9.56 -74.20
C ASP A 691 7.81 -9.81 -75.02
N ALA A 692 7.51 -11.07 -75.35
CA ALA A 692 6.27 -11.44 -76.04
C ALA A 692 5.02 -11.17 -75.16
N LEU A 693 5.06 -11.53 -73.88
CA LEU A 693 3.97 -11.27 -72.93
C LEU A 693 3.78 -9.76 -72.69
N LEU A 694 4.87 -9.00 -72.58
CA LEU A 694 4.83 -7.56 -72.43
C LEU A 694 4.29 -6.86 -73.68
N ALA A 695 4.57 -7.40 -74.88
CA ALA A 695 4.00 -6.92 -76.14
C ALA A 695 2.49 -7.21 -76.26
N GLU A 696 1.99 -8.30 -75.67
CA GLU A 696 0.55 -8.61 -75.64
C GLU A 696 -0.24 -7.75 -74.63
N THR A 697 0.40 -7.27 -73.56
CA THR A 697 -0.23 -6.39 -72.55
C THR A 697 -0.15 -4.89 -72.84
N GLY A 698 0.56 -4.49 -73.91
CA GLY A 698 0.79 -3.09 -74.29
C GLY A 698 -0.04 -2.57 -75.47
N GLY A 699 -1.11 -3.27 -75.87
CA GLY A 699 -2.01 -2.90 -76.97
C GLY A 699 -3.33 -2.32 -76.51
#